data_AF-A0A7X7NDA8-F1
#
_entry.id   AF-A0A7X7NDA8-F1
#
_cell.length_a   1.000
_cell.length_b   1.000
_cell.length_c   1.000
_cell.angle_alpha   90.00
_cell.angle_beta   90.00
_cell.angle_gamma   90.00
#
_symmetry.space_group_name_H-M   'P 1'
#
loop_
_entity.id
_entity.type
_entity.pdbx_description
1 polymer ?
#
loop_
_entity_poly.entity_id
_entity_poly.type
_entity_poly.pdbx_seq_one_letter_code
_entity_poly.pdbx_strand_id
1 'polypeptide(L)'
;ILPIIESFSSSDDPWYNFLTGLTTFNTASGLKDYSFKKALTLAQKDPGATWILFLEFSRYNQDVWAEKSIIQLEKLLFESGARSSSIISKSLISYAMEEEAKRNSIKAMKYYSWAKLFDPLDGTPYLRSAILHFPFSINGLREELGVFFNTVATSWTEQAEIFHVIYTWARLVILFFVLAVFLILIVKYFPIALHSTADLFPADVSLTLRTALSIACVCSLASFGLIPFLWVSAFLIWYFLKTKERLILSIAILFLVLAPIDTYIRCMFNETLNPQSDIQLLSRAVNEGYSEPLYKEALRRINNSPNDYMPVLSAAVYELKNYDYTSASLSIQKSTTLKKNDPVVLVSAGNHSFLNGDIEDAKKYYREAIENGENGDAKFNLAQCYLRKMEAITGTEMLNEAAEIQPEKINSFIHKNDKHFSKNWPVLRQVIFSDYSPFYFWTEIFPSHSGSWKKTATLWGTRFLGIPPLISIAVSLLLFIILFVIHSRETHHSRVKRFFECKYCGRVICRKCKSGLLCNSCFEQTRFIRNENVLEGKKQTIYNRFHFVAMLKIELMDILFPGSGMILEGQKAYSISVLFLLLTSLVYASYASLLFSGHFTSNRMLYFILVILFAYNIFFAWKRGAKILMYSRDFIRKQNS
;
A
#
# COMPACT_ATOMS: atom_id res chain seq x y z
N ILE A 1 4.42 -48.95 0.41
CA ILE A 1 3.97 -48.65 -0.97
C ILE A 1 3.22 -49.85 -1.56
N LEU A 2 3.83 -51.04 -1.67
CA LEU A 2 3.12 -52.27 -2.09
C LEU A 2 1.81 -52.58 -1.32
N PRO A 3 1.75 -52.46 0.02
CA PRO A 3 0.49 -52.69 0.76
C PRO A 3 -0.60 -51.63 0.50
N ILE A 4 -0.22 -50.44 0.01
CA ILE A 4 -1.15 -49.36 -0.35
C ILE A 4 -1.72 -49.63 -1.75
N ILE A 5 -0.90 -50.13 -2.67
CA ILE A 5 -1.32 -50.50 -4.04
C ILE A 5 -2.35 -51.64 -3.99
N GLU A 6 -2.23 -52.58 -3.06
CA GLU A 6 -3.22 -53.65 -2.84
C GLU A 6 -4.56 -53.14 -2.28
N SER A 7 -4.60 -51.95 -1.66
CA SER A 7 -5.83 -51.34 -1.14
C SER A 7 -6.62 -50.50 -2.17
N PHE A 8 -5.98 -50.09 -3.28
CA PHE A 8 -6.61 -49.38 -4.40
C PHE A 8 -6.78 -50.34 -5.57
N SER A 9 -7.76 -51.24 -5.51
CA SER A 9 -7.91 -52.33 -6.47
C SER A 9 -8.54 -51.96 -7.82
N SER A 10 -8.89 -50.69 -8.07
CA SER A 10 -9.51 -50.29 -9.33
C SER A 10 -8.52 -49.61 -10.28
N SER A 11 -8.39 -50.16 -11.49
CA SER A 11 -7.64 -49.55 -12.59
C SER A 11 -8.18 -48.18 -13.05
N ASP A 12 -9.32 -47.78 -12.50
CA ASP A 12 -10.04 -46.53 -12.78
C ASP A 12 -9.76 -45.43 -11.76
N ASP A 13 -8.85 -45.65 -10.82
CA ASP A 13 -8.39 -44.62 -9.88
C ASP A 13 -7.16 -43.88 -10.45
N PRO A 14 -7.19 -42.54 -10.58
CA PRO A 14 -6.02 -41.73 -10.92
C PRO A 14 -4.77 -42.04 -10.06
N TRP A 15 -4.94 -42.27 -8.76
CA TRP A 15 -3.85 -42.49 -7.81
C TRP A 15 -3.20 -43.86 -7.98
N TYR A 16 -3.99 -44.89 -8.24
CA TYR A 16 -3.48 -46.21 -8.56
C TYR A 16 -2.54 -46.15 -9.77
N ASN A 17 -2.98 -45.48 -10.84
CA ASN A 17 -2.20 -45.35 -12.07
C ASN A 17 -0.96 -44.47 -11.89
N PHE A 18 -1.05 -43.41 -11.07
CA PHE A 18 0.10 -42.60 -10.69
C PHE A 18 1.15 -43.42 -9.93
N LEU A 19 0.75 -44.13 -8.88
CA LEU A 19 1.66 -44.97 -8.09
C LEU A 19 2.27 -46.09 -8.93
N THR A 20 1.48 -46.73 -9.80
CA THR A 20 1.96 -47.76 -10.74
C THR A 20 3.05 -47.20 -11.65
N GLY A 21 2.89 -45.98 -12.17
CA GLY A 21 3.90 -45.30 -12.97
C GLY A 21 5.18 -44.99 -12.20
N LEU A 22 5.09 -44.62 -10.91
CA LEU A 22 6.27 -44.40 -10.06
C LEU A 22 7.04 -45.69 -9.74
N THR A 23 6.33 -46.80 -9.55
CA THR A 23 6.96 -48.10 -9.23
C THR A 23 7.51 -48.83 -10.46
N THR A 24 7.18 -48.37 -11.67
CA THR A 24 7.65 -48.99 -12.92
C THR A 24 9.08 -48.53 -13.25
N PHE A 25 10.06 -49.41 -13.00
CA PHE A 25 11.48 -49.13 -13.25
C PHE A 25 11.89 -49.23 -14.74
N ASN A 26 11.15 -49.99 -15.54
CA ASN A 26 11.49 -50.23 -16.94
C ASN A 26 10.87 -49.16 -17.85
N THR A 27 11.69 -48.20 -18.30
CA THR A 27 11.27 -47.13 -19.23
C THR A 27 11.12 -47.60 -20.68
N ALA A 28 11.73 -48.73 -21.05
CA ALA A 28 11.76 -49.22 -22.44
C ALA A 28 10.38 -49.69 -22.96
N SER A 29 9.46 -50.04 -22.06
CA SER A 29 8.13 -50.55 -22.44
C SER A 29 7.06 -49.46 -22.62
N GLY A 30 7.37 -48.19 -22.33
CA GLY A 30 6.38 -47.10 -22.35
C GLY A 30 5.27 -47.21 -21.29
N LEU A 31 5.28 -48.26 -20.46
CA LEU A 31 4.26 -48.57 -19.47
C LEU A 31 4.14 -47.49 -18.39
N LYS A 32 5.28 -46.90 -18.02
CA LYS A 32 5.34 -45.76 -17.10
C LYS A 32 4.55 -44.57 -17.64
N ASP A 33 4.82 -44.15 -18.87
CA ASP A 33 4.13 -43.04 -19.52
C ASP A 33 2.66 -43.35 -19.80
N TYR A 34 2.33 -44.61 -20.13
CA TYR A 34 0.95 -45.06 -20.25
C TYR A 34 0.18 -44.91 -18.93
N SER A 35 0.78 -45.34 -17.81
CA SER A 35 0.15 -45.27 -16.49
C SER A 35 -0.06 -43.82 -16.06
N PHE A 36 0.94 -42.95 -16.25
CA PHE A 36 0.79 -41.52 -15.99
C PHE A 36 -0.24 -40.85 -16.91
N LYS A 37 -0.30 -41.22 -18.19
CA LYS A 37 -1.35 -40.76 -19.11
C LYS A 37 -2.73 -41.16 -18.60
N LYS A 38 -2.89 -42.41 -18.18
CA LYS A 38 -4.17 -42.94 -17.68
C LYS A 38 -4.58 -42.22 -16.40
N ALA A 39 -3.66 -42.00 -15.46
CA ALA A 39 -3.90 -41.21 -14.26
C ALA A 39 -4.47 -39.82 -14.58
N LEU A 40 -3.80 -39.11 -15.50
CA LEU A 40 -4.23 -37.77 -15.90
C LEU A 40 -5.57 -37.77 -16.66
N THR A 41 -5.79 -38.78 -17.51
CA THR A 41 -7.05 -38.96 -18.25
C THR A 41 -8.23 -39.22 -17.32
N LEU A 42 -8.03 -40.01 -16.26
CA LEU A 42 -9.06 -40.27 -15.26
C LEU A 42 -9.39 -39.01 -14.44
N ALA A 43 -8.40 -38.14 -14.22
CA ALA A 43 -8.58 -36.85 -13.54
C ALA A 43 -9.13 -35.73 -14.45
N GLN A 44 -9.40 -35.99 -15.75
CA GLN A 44 -9.66 -34.95 -16.75
C GLN A 44 -10.86 -34.04 -16.50
N LYS A 45 -11.80 -34.43 -15.62
CA LYS A 45 -12.98 -33.64 -15.25
C LYS A 45 -12.93 -33.08 -13.82
N ASP A 46 -11.88 -33.43 -13.07
CA ASP A 46 -11.72 -33.03 -11.68
C ASP A 46 -10.49 -32.10 -11.56
N PRO A 47 -10.72 -30.79 -11.42
CA PRO A 47 -9.62 -29.83 -11.27
C PRO A 47 -8.83 -30.06 -9.97
N GLY A 48 -9.47 -30.56 -8.91
CA GLY A 48 -8.81 -30.89 -7.65
C GLY A 48 -7.86 -32.07 -7.81
N ALA A 49 -8.34 -33.17 -8.39
CA ALA A 49 -7.49 -34.32 -8.69
C ALA A 49 -6.33 -33.96 -9.64
N THR A 50 -6.60 -33.18 -10.68
CA THR A 50 -5.57 -32.71 -11.62
C THR A 50 -4.51 -31.84 -10.92
N TRP A 51 -4.93 -30.95 -10.01
CA TRP A 51 -4.01 -30.13 -9.22
C TRP A 51 -3.13 -30.98 -8.28
N ILE A 52 -3.70 -31.96 -7.58
CA ILE A 52 -2.90 -32.82 -6.70
C ILE A 52 -1.92 -33.68 -7.53
N LEU A 53 -2.35 -34.21 -8.69
CA LEU A 53 -1.44 -34.91 -9.61
C LEU A 53 -0.28 -34.02 -10.05
N PHE A 54 -0.54 -32.75 -10.36
CA PHE A 54 0.52 -31.77 -10.65
C PHE A 54 1.53 -31.66 -9.50
N LEU A 55 1.05 -31.52 -8.26
CA LEU A 55 1.92 -31.42 -7.08
C LEU A 55 2.78 -32.67 -6.91
N GLU A 56 2.18 -33.85 -7.05
CA GLU A 56 2.88 -35.12 -6.91
C GLU A 56 3.88 -35.36 -8.05
N PHE A 57 3.51 -35.10 -9.30
CA PHE A 57 4.47 -35.15 -10.42
C PHE A 57 5.64 -34.19 -10.20
N SER A 58 5.39 -32.99 -9.68
CA SER A 58 6.43 -31.99 -9.39
C SER A 58 7.33 -32.41 -8.23
N ARG A 59 6.77 -33.09 -7.21
CA ARG A 59 7.51 -33.66 -6.06
C ARG A 59 8.45 -34.77 -6.48
N TYR A 60 8.03 -35.64 -7.42
CA TYR A 60 8.82 -36.76 -7.93
C TYR A 60 9.61 -36.43 -9.22
N ASN A 61 9.82 -35.14 -9.52
CA ASN A 61 10.57 -34.65 -10.68
C ASN A 61 10.11 -35.24 -12.03
N GLN A 62 8.81 -35.47 -12.20
CA GLN A 62 8.20 -35.87 -13.47
C GLN A 62 7.71 -34.64 -14.23
N ASP A 63 8.64 -33.76 -14.62
CA ASP A 63 8.36 -32.41 -15.12
C ASP A 63 7.43 -32.36 -16.35
N VAL A 64 7.54 -33.34 -17.25
CA VAL A 64 6.69 -33.45 -18.45
C VAL A 64 5.23 -33.71 -18.07
N TRP A 65 5.00 -34.55 -17.06
CA TRP A 65 3.66 -34.89 -16.59
C TRP A 65 3.07 -33.82 -15.68
N ALA A 66 3.90 -33.11 -14.91
CA ALA A 66 3.50 -31.90 -14.21
C ALA A 66 3.00 -30.83 -15.20
N GLU A 67 3.73 -30.61 -16.29
CA GLU A 67 3.34 -29.65 -17.32
C GLU A 67 2.05 -30.03 -18.04
N LYS A 68 1.88 -31.31 -18.40
CA LYS A 68 0.60 -31.81 -18.96
C LYS A 68 -0.56 -31.61 -17.98
N SER A 69 -0.33 -31.78 -16.68
CA SER A 69 -1.35 -31.56 -15.64
C SER A 69 -1.74 -30.08 -15.57
N ILE A 70 -0.78 -29.16 -15.66
CA ILE A 70 -1.04 -27.72 -15.72
C ILE A 70 -1.84 -27.32 -16.96
N ILE A 71 -1.50 -27.85 -18.13
CA ILE A 71 -2.24 -27.57 -19.39
C ILE A 71 -3.68 -28.09 -19.29
N GLN A 72 -3.88 -29.28 -18.72
CA GLN A 72 -5.23 -29.82 -18.49
C GLN A 72 -6.02 -28.96 -17.51
N LEU A 73 -5.38 -28.48 -16.44
CA LEU A 73 -6.02 -27.61 -15.45
C LEU A 73 -6.35 -26.24 -16.03
N GLU A 74 -5.51 -25.68 -16.91
CA GLU A 74 -5.81 -24.46 -17.67
C GLU A 74 -7.05 -24.66 -18.56
N LYS A 75 -7.15 -25.80 -19.24
CA LYS A 75 -8.33 -26.13 -20.05
C LYS A 75 -9.60 -26.18 -19.19
N LEU A 76 -9.58 -26.87 -18.05
CA LEU A 76 -10.70 -26.95 -17.11
C LEU A 76 -11.09 -25.57 -16.56
N LEU A 77 -10.11 -24.71 -16.30
CA LEU A 77 -10.35 -23.32 -15.91
C LEU A 77 -11.19 -22.61 -16.98
N PHE A 78 -10.79 -22.69 -18.25
CA PHE A 78 -11.53 -22.03 -19.33
C PHE A 78 -12.91 -22.67 -19.57
N GLU A 79 -13.06 -23.99 -19.46
CA GLU A 79 -14.38 -24.65 -19.57
C GLU A 79 -15.38 -24.12 -18.53
N SER A 80 -14.91 -23.75 -17.33
CA SER A 80 -15.74 -23.14 -16.29
C SER A 80 -16.15 -21.68 -16.54
N GLY A 81 -15.71 -21.08 -17.65
CA GLY A 81 -15.92 -19.66 -17.95
C GLY A 81 -15.01 -18.72 -17.15
N ALA A 82 -14.00 -19.24 -16.46
CA ALA A 82 -13.02 -18.44 -15.74
C ALA A 82 -11.96 -17.87 -16.70
N ARG A 83 -11.47 -16.67 -16.37
CA ARG A 83 -10.29 -16.05 -16.98
C ARG A 83 -9.07 -16.17 -16.07
N SER A 84 -9.27 -16.19 -14.75
CA SER A 84 -8.22 -16.34 -13.78
C SER A 84 -8.61 -17.24 -12.59
N SER A 85 -7.58 -17.72 -11.88
CA SER A 85 -7.66 -18.40 -10.60
C SER A 85 -6.54 -17.89 -9.71
N SER A 86 -6.88 -16.90 -8.86
CA SER A 86 -5.91 -16.30 -7.95
C SER A 86 -5.34 -17.31 -6.95
N ILE A 87 -6.11 -18.35 -6.59
CA ILE A 87 -5.68 -19.39 -5.65
C ILE A 87 -4.53 -20.23 -6.24
N ILE A 88 -4.70 -20.68 -7.48
CA ILE A 88 -3.68 -21.48 -8.16
C ILE A 88 -2.45 -20.62 -8.44
N SER A 89 -2.64 -19.39 -8.97
CA SER A 89 -1.55 -18.47 -9.24
C SER A 89 -0.71 -18.16 -8.00
N LYS A 90 -1.35 -17.77 -6.88
CA LYS A 90 -0.66 -17.48 -5.62
C LYS A 90 0.07 -18.69 -5.05
N SER A 91 -0.47 -19.90 -5.22
CA SER A 91 0.21 -21.13 -4.82
C SER A 91 1.48 -21.37 -5.64
N LEU A 92 1.41 -21.17 -6.96
CA LEU A 92 2.56 -21.27 -7.87
C LEU A 92 3.61 -20.20 -7.59
N ILE A 93 3.21 -18.96 -7.31
CA ILE A 93 4.11 -17.88 -6.88
C ILE A 93 4.82 -18.27 -5.58
N SER A 94 4.11 -18.85 -4.62
CA SER A 94 4.71 -19.35 -3.38
C SER A 94 5.77 -20.43 -3.64
N TYR A 95 5.49 -21.40 -4.52
CA TYR A 95 6.48 -22.42 -4.91
C TYR A 95 7.66 -21.81 -5.65
N ALA A 96 7.43 -20.80 -6.51
CA ALA A 96 8.49 -20.08 -7.20
C ALA A 96 9.43 -19.39 -6.20
N MET A 97 8.87 -18.69 -5.22
CA MET A 97 9.62 -18.01 -4.15
C MET A 97 10.42 -19.00 -3.29
N GLU A 98 9.88 -20.19 -3.03
CA GLU A 98 10.60 -21.25 -2.31
C GLU A 98 11.81 -21.76 -3.11
N GLU A 99 11.65 -21.94 -4.43
CA GLU A 99 12.76 -22.33 -5.32
C GLU A 99 13.79 -21.19 -5.49
N GLU A 100 13.37 -19.92 -5.49
CA GLU A 100 14.29 -18.78 -5.44
C GLU A 100 15.15 -18.81 -4.17
N ALA A 101 14.56 -19.12 -3.02
CA ALA A 101 15.28 -19.25 -1.75
C ALA A 101 16.31 -20.38 -1.81
N LYS A 102 15.99 -21.48 -2.52
CA LYS A 102 16.91 -22.59 -2.83
C LYS A 102 17.91 -22.28 -3.96
N ARG A 103 17.87 -21.08 -4.54
CA ARG A 103 18.70 -20.63 -5.69
C ARG A 103 18.46 -21.44 -6.99
N ASN A 104 17.31 -22.08 -7.14
CA ASN A 104 16.92 -22.80 -8.34
C ASN A 104 16.13 -21.90 -9.29
N SER A 105 16.83 -21.02 -10.01
CA SER A 105 16.21 -20.01 -10.89
C SER A 105 15.41 -20.61 -12.04
N ILE A 106 15.80 -21.78 -12.56
CA ILE A 106 15.12 -22.44 -13.67
C ILE A 106 13.73 -22.91 -13.23
N LYS A 107 13.65 -23.61 -12.09
CA LYS A 107 12.37 -24.10 -11.56
C LYS A 107 11.47 -22.95 -11.07
N ALA A 108 12.07 -21.92 -10.47
CA ALA A 108 11.35 -20.69 -10.10
C ALA A 108 10.72 -20.02 -11.34
N MET A 109 11.48 -19.84 -12.43
CA MET A 109 10.95 -19.29 -13.68
C MET A 109 9.81 -20.13 -14.26
N LYS A 110 9.89 -21.46 -14.16
CA LYS A 110 8.81 -22.37 -14.59
C LYS A 110 7.54 -22.18 -13.76
N TYR A 111 7.66 -22.04 -12.44
CA TYR A 111 6.50 -21.76 -11.59
C TYR A 111 5.89 -20.39 -11.87
N TYR A 112 6.70 -19.35 -12.11
CA TYR A 112 6.18 -18.04 -12.52
C TYR A 112 5.50 -18.08 -13.87
N SER A 113 6.04 -18.82 -14.85
CA SER A 113 5.38 -18.95 -16.16
C SER A 113 4.04 -19.65 -16.04
N TRP A 114 3.93 -20.69 -15.21
CA TRP A 114 2.65 -21.32 -14.89
C TRP A 114 1.70 -20.39 -14.12
N ALA A 115 2.19 -19.59 -13.18
CA ALA A 115 1.36 -18.63 -12.46
C ALA A 115 0.67 -17.63 -13.42
N LYS A 116 1.42 -17.12 -14.43
CA LYS A 116 0.89 -16.23 -15.47
C LYS A 116 -0.24 -16.86 -16.31
N LEU A 117 -0.25 -18.19 -16.46
CA LEU A 117 -1.33 -18.89 -17.16
C LEU A 117 -2.64 -18.81 -16.38
N PHE A 118 -2.57 -18.97 -15.05
CA PHE A 118 -3.74 -19.00 -14.18
C PHE A 118 -4.20 -17.63 -13.73
N ASP A 119 -3.34 -16.63 -13.62
CA ASP A 119 -3.78 -15.26 -13.33
C ASP A 119 -2.98 -14.24 -14.15
N PRO A 120 -3.39 -13.99 -15.41
CA PRO A 120 -2.70 -13.02 -16.27
C PRO A 120 -2.95 -11.57 -15.83
N LEU A 121 -3.86 -11.33 -14.88
CA LEU A 121 -4.16 -10.02 -14.34
C LEU A 121 -3.25 -9.64 -13.16
N ASP A 122 -2.57 -10.61 -12.55
CA ASP A 122 -1.62 -10.39 -11.46
C ASP A 122 -0.27 -9.93 -12.01
N GLY A 123 0.18 -8.73 -11.59
CA GLY A 123 1.47 -8.16 -12.00
C GLY A 123 2.68 -8.83 -11.33
N THR A 124 2.47 -9.52 -10.21
CA THR A 124 3.52 -10.11 -9.37
C THR A 124 4.43 -11.10 -10.12
N PRO A 125 3.94 -12.12 -10.83
CA PRO A 125 4.81 -13.09 -11.49
C PRO A 125 5.65 -12.47 -12.60
N TYR A 126 5.15 -11.44 -13.30
CA TYR A 126 5.92 -10.70 -14.32
C TYR A 126 7.08 -9.93 -13.69
N LEU A 127 6.79 -9.16 -12.64
CA LEU A 127 7.82 -8.40 -11.92
C LEU A 127 8.90 -9.32 -11.32
N ARG A 128 8.50 -10.49 -10.81
CA ARG A 128 9.44 -11.47 -10.27
C ARG A 128 10.29 -12.14 -11.34
N SER A 129 9.70 -12.55 -12.47
CA SER A 129 10.45 -13.06 -13.62
C SER A 129 11.44 -12.03 -14.16
N ALA A 130 11.06 -10.76 -14.24
CA ALA A 130 11.92 -9.66 -14.64
C ALA A 130 13.18 -9.55 -13.75
N ILE A 131 13.01 -9.71 -12.43
CA ILE A 131 14.13 -9.69 -11.47
C ILE A 131 15.08 -10.89 -11.68
N LEU A 132 14.55 -12.07 -12.01
CA LEU A 132 15.38 -13.25 -12.28
C LEU A 132 16.18 -13.13 -13.58
N HIS A 133 15.68 -12.37 -14.56
CA HIS A 133 16.44 -12.04 -15.77
C HIS A 133 17.57 -11.04 -15.52
N PHE A 134 17.45 -10.16 -14.53
CA PHE A 134 18.50 -9.19 -14.20
C PHE A 134 19.66 -9.82 -13.42
N PRO A 135 20.94 -9.53 -13.76
CA PRO A 135 21.45 -8.67 -14.83
C PRO A 135 21.75 -9.40 -16.16
N PHE A 136 21.41 -10.68 -16.28
CA PHE A 136 21.91 -11.57 -17.33
C PHE A 136 21.16 -11.51 -18.67
N SER A 137 19.90 -11.05 -18.70
CA SER A 137 19.08 -10.92 -19.92
C SER A 137 18.30 -9.61 -19.95
N ILE A 138 18.79 -8.65 -20.73
CA ILE A 138 18.14 -7.34 -20.93
C ILE A 138 16.84 -7.49 -21.74
N ASN A 139 16.84 -8.37 -22.75
CA ASN A 139 15.65 -8.59 -23.57
C ASN A 139 14.52 -9.23 -22.77
N GLY A 140 14.82 -10.26 -21.96
CA GLY A 140 13.83 -10.88 -21.08
C GLY A 140 13.32 -9.92 -20.01
N LEU A 141 14.20 -9.07 -19.46
CA LEU A 141 13.80 -7.98 -18.55
C LEU A 141 12.82 -7.01 -19.23
N ARG A 142 13.11 -6.56 -20.45
CA ARG A 142 12.26 -5.62 -21.19
C ARG A 142 10.90 -6.21 -21.52
N GLU A 143 10.86 -7.48 -21.94
CA GLU A 143 9.63 -8.18 -22.27
C GLU A 143 8.72 -8.32 -21.04
N GLU A 144 9.25 -8.87 -19.95
CA GLU A 144 8.49 -9.06 -18.70
C GLU A 144 8.01 -7.74 -18.11
N LEU A 145 8.84 -6.69 -18.14
CA LEU A 145 8.42 -5.35 -17.71
C LEU A 145 7.37 -4.74 -18.65
N GLY A 146 7.51 -4.95 -19.96
CA GLY A 146 6.52 -4.50 -20.94
C GLY A 146 5.14 -5.09 -20.68
N VAL A 147 5.08 -6.41 -20.43
CA VAL A 147 3.84 -7.09 -20.08
C VAL A 147 3.32 -6.62 -18.72
N PHE A 148 4.18 -6.49 -17.71
CA PHE A 148 3.81 -5.93 -16.40
C PHE A 148 3.14 -4.56 -16.53
N PHE A 149 3.75 -3.62 -17.24
CA PHE A 149 3.18 -2.28 -17.43
C PHE A 149 1.87 -2.32 -18.22
N ASN A 150 1.73 -3.23 -19.19
CA ASN A 150 0.47 -3.42 -19.89
C ASN A 150 -0.63 -4.01 -18.98
N THR A 151 -0.29 -4.97 -18.12
CA THR A 151 -1.21 -5.51 -17.11
C THR A 151 -1.66 -4.42 -16.14
N VAL A 152 -0.73 -3.60 -15.64
CA VAL A 152 -1.05 -2.42 -14.81
C VAL A 152 -1.93 -1.43 -15.57
N ALA A 153 -1.66 -1.16 -16.85
CA ALA A 153 -2.45 -0.21 -17.64
C ALA A 153 -3.89 -0.69 -17.89
N THR A 154 -4.12 -2.01 -17.93
CA THR A 154 -5.40 -2.63 -18.31
C THR A 154 -6.20 -3.19 -17.12
N SER A 155 -5.57 -3.35 -15.95
CA SER A 155 -6.20 -3.90 -14.75
C SER A 155 -6.37 -2.83 -13.68
N TRP A 156 -7.62 -2.53 -13.30
CA TRP A 156 -7.89 -1.54 -12.26
C TRP A 156 -7.45 -2.01 -10.87
N THR A 157 -7.45 -3.33 -10.61
CA THR A 157 -7.03 -3.90 -9.32
C THR A 157 -5.54 -3.65 -9.07
N GLU A 158 -4.71 -3.91 -10.08
CA GLU A 158 -3.26 -3.65 -10.04
C GLU A 158 -2.97 -2.15 -9.87
N GLN A 159 -3.70 -1.27 -10.57
CA GLN A 159 -3.57 0.18 -10.37
C GLN A 159 -3.93 0.58 -8.95
N ALA A 160 -5.01 0.03 -8.39
CA ALA A 160 -5.44 0.33 -7.03
C ALA A 160 -4.42 -0.13 -5.99
N GLU A 161 -3.81 -1.31 -6.16
CA GLU A 161 -2.73 -1.80 -5.30
C GLU A 161 -1.48 -0.90 -5.39
N ILE A 162 -1.03 -0.56 -6.60
CA ILE A 162 0.14 0.30 -6.81
C ILE A 162 -0.11 1.69 -6.22
N PHE A 163 -1.26 2.31 -6.49
CA PHE A 163 -1.58 3.61 -5.92
C PHE A 163 -1.74 3.56 -4.41
N HIS A 164 -2.29 2.48 -3.84
CA HIS A 164 -2.35 2.31 -2.40
C HIS A 164 -0.95 2.25 -1.76
N VAL A 165 -0.03 1.52 -2.38
CA VAL A 165 1.36 1.41 -1.95
C VAL A 165 2.07 2.77 -2.01
N ILE A 166 1.97 3.47 -3.16
CA ILE A 166 2.57 4.80 -3.36
C ILE A 166 1.99 5.80 -2.36
N TYR A 167 0.66 5.80 -2.19
CA TYR A 167 -0.03 6.65 -1.24
C TYR A 167 0.40 6.37 0.20
N THR A 168 0.50 5.09 0.59
CA THR A 168 0.94 4.70 1.93
C THR A 168 2.36 5.16 2.20
N TRP A 169 3.27 5.03 1.22
CA TRP A 169 4.63 5.54 1.33
C TRP A 169 4.66 7.07 1.44
N ALA A 170 3.97 7.80 0.55
CA ALA A 170 3.90 9.26 0.59
C ALA A 170 3.32 9.78 1.90
N ARG A 171 2.29 9.12 2.44
CA ARG A 171 1.72 9.41 3.76
C ARG A 171 2.74 9.24 4.88
N LEU A 172 3.54 8.17 4.86
CA LEU A 172 4.61 7.96 5.83
C LEU A 172 5.67 9.07 5.76
N VAL A 173 6.02 9.54 4.55
CA VAL A 173 6.93 10.69 4.36
C VAL A 173 6.36 11.93 5.06
N ILE A 174 5.08 12.23 4.82
CA ILE A 174 4.40 13.38 5.45
C ILE A 174 4.37 13.22 6.98
N LEU A 175 4.04 12.03 7.49
CA LEU A 175 4.00 11.77 8.92
C LEU A 175 5.36 11.98 9.58
N PHE A 176 6.43 11.40 9.02
CA PHE A 176 7.79 11.58 9.54
C PHE A 176 8.24 13.04 9.45
N PHE A 177 7.87 13.75 8.38
CA PHE A 177 8.15 15.18 8.25
C PHE A 177 7.47 16.00 9.35
N VAL A 178 6.16 15.79 9.57
CA VAL A 178 5.41 16.47 10.64
C VAL A 178 6.04 16.16 12.01
N LEU A 179 6.30 14.89 12.30
CA LEU A 179 6.91 14.47 13.56
C LEU A 179 8.30 15.08 13.77
N ALA A 180 9.14 15.12 12.74
CA ALA A 180 10.47 15.72 12.80
C ALA A 180 10.39 17.21 13.10
N VAL A 181 9.52 17.96 12.39
CA VAL A 181 9.33 19.40 12.61
C VAL A 181 8.88 19.67 14.04
N PHE A 182 7.86 18.94 14.52
CA PHE A 182 7.38 19.09 15.89
C PHE A 182 8.46 18.74 16.90
N LEU A 183 9.13 17.60 16.77
CA LEU A 183 10.18 17.18 17.70
C LEU A 183 11.30 18.22 17.80
N ILE A 184 11.79 18.74 16.67
CA ILE A 184 12.87 19.75 16.64
C ILE A 184 12.42 21.03 17.35
N LEU A 185 11.21 21.52 17.05
CA LEU A 185 10.71 22.76 17.65
C LEU A 185 10.32 22.59 19.12
N ILE A 186 9.80 21.43 19.51
CA ILE A 186 9.55 21.05 20.91
C ILE A 186 10.87 21.07 21.68
N VAL A 187 11.89 20.35 21.19
CA VAL A 187 13.21 20.30 21.81
C VAL A 187 13.83 21.70 21.89
N LYS A 188 13.61 22.56 20.90
CA LYS A 188 14.07 23.96 20.90
C LYS A 188 13.35 24.86 21.91
N TYR A 189 12.02 24.85 21.91
CA TYR A 189 11.20 25.90 22.54
C TYR A 189 10.45 25.49 23.81
N PHE A 190 10.20 24.20 24.07
CA PHE A 190 9.49 23.77 25.28
C PHE A 190 10.11 24.28 26.59
N PRO A 191 11.45 24.25 26.78
CA PRO A 191 12.05 24.76 28.02
C PRO A 191 11.76 26.24 28.28
N ILE A 192 11.47 27.02 27.23
CA ILE A 192 11.15 28.44 27.31
C ILE A 192 9.64 28.62 27.43
N ALA A 193 8.85 27.94 26.60
CA ALA A 193 7.39 28.04 26.57
C ALA A 193 6.76 27.61 27.91
N LEU A 194 7.28 26.53 28.50
CA LEU A 194 6.80 25.95 29.75
C LEU A 194 7.50 26.52 31.00
N HIS A 195 8.28 27.59 30.85
CA HIS A 195 8.88 28.25 32.02
C HIS A 195 7.79 28.79 32.96
N SER A 196 6.74 29.39 32.42
CA SER A 196 5.65 29.95 33.23
C SER A 196 4.89 28.89 34.01
N THR A 197 4.68 27.71 33.42
CA THR A 197 4.09 26.56 34.11
C THR A 197 5.05 25.97 35.14
N ALA A 198 6.36 26.02 34.88
CA ALA A 198 7.38 25.58 35.84
C ALA A 198 7.39 26.46 37.11
N ASP A 199 7.02 27.73 36.99
CA ASP A 199 6.91 28.66 38.14
C ASP A 199 5.74 28.32 39.07
N LEU A 200 4.79 27.47 38.67
CA LEU A 200 3.69 26.98 39.53
C LEU A 200 4.16 25.93 40.55
N PHE A 201 5.32 25.31 40.32
CA PHE A 201 5.89 24.33 41.25
C PHE A 201 6.61 25.04 42.42
N PRO A 202 6.68 24.42 43.61
CA PRO A 202 7.31 25.00 44.79
C PRO A 202 8.73 25.51 44.53
N ALA A 203 9.06 26.67 45.14
CA ALA A 203 10.33 27.35 44.92
C ALA A 203 11.55 26.53 45.35
N ASP A 204 11.36 25.63 46.32
CA ASP A 204 12.39 24.75 46.89
C ASP A 204 12.91 23.71 45.88
N VAL A 205 12.17 23.47 44.80
CA VAL A 205 12.57 22.54 43.74
C VAL A 205 13.49 23.25 42.74
N SER A 206 14.56 22.58 42.31
CA SER A 206 15.46 23.13 41.28
C SER A 206 14.70 23.50 40.00
N LEU A 207 15.05 24.62 39.37
CA LEU A 207 14.41 25.09 38.13
C LEU A 207 14.46 24.04 37.00
N THR A 208 15.53 23.27 36.94
CA THR A 208 15.70 22.17 35.99
C THR A 208 14.66 21.08 36.20
N LEU A 209 14.41 20.66 37.45
CA LEU A 209 13.42 19.64 37.76
C LEU A 209 11.99 20.18 37.54
N ARG A 210 11.70 21.43 37.92
CA ARG A 210 10.40 22.08 37.65
C ARG A 210 10.09 22.14 36.15
N THR A 211 11.08 22.48 35.33
CA THR A 211 10.94 22.52 33.87
C THR A 211 10.73 21.10 33.32
N ALA A 212 11.49 20.11 33.79
CA ALA A 212 11.34 18.72 33.38
C ALA A 212 9.96 18.15 33.74
N LEU A 213 9.45 18.43 34.95
CA LEU A 213 8.10 18.04 35.38
C LEU A 213 7.01 18.74 34.54
N SER A 214 7.18 20.02 34.21
CA SER A 214 6.26 20.74 33.32
C SER A 214 6.22 20.13 31.92
N ILE A 215 7.39 19.79 31.37
CA ILE A 215 7.50 19.09 30.08
C ILE A 215 6.83 17.73 30.18
N ALA A 216 7.09 16.95 31.23
CA ALA A 216 6.46 15.64 31.44
C ALA A 216 4.92 15.74 31.53
N CYS A 217 4.40 16.77 32.21
CA CYS A 217 2.96 17.03 32.30
C CYS A 217 2.35 17.33 30.93
N VAL A 218 2.97 18.19 30.11
CA VAL A 218 2.48 18.47 28.75
C VAL A 218 2.63 17.26 27.84
N CYS A 219 3.74 16.51 27.93
CA CYS A 219 3.93 15.28 27.18
C CYS A 219 2.93 14.19 27.57
N SER A 220 2.44 14.17 28.81
CA SER A 220 1.38 13.24 29.23
C SER A 220 0.09 13.42 28.45
N LEU A 221 -0.15 14.60 27.85
CA LEU A 221 -1.30 14.83 26.97
C LEU A 221 -1.27 13.97 25.70
N ALA A 222 -0.12 13.42 25.32
CA ALA A 222 -0.03 12.46 24.21
C ALA A 222 -0.88 11.19 24.47
N SER A 223 -1.20 10.87 25.73
CA SER A 223 -2.13 9.79 26.10
C SER A 223 -3.55 10.01 25.59
N PHE A 224 -3.98 11.26 25.39
CA PHE A 224 -5.26 11.62 24.78
C PHE A 224 -5.23 11.60 23.24
N GLY A 225 -4.07 11.25 22.66
CA GLY A 225 -3.86 11.18 21.22
C GLY A 225 -2.75 12.11 20.75
N LEU A 226 -2.09 11.70 19.66
CA LEU A 226 -0.99 12.46 19.07
C LEU A 226 -1.47 13.79 18.48
N ILE A 227 -2.61 13.83 17.78
CA ILE A 227 -3.09 15.05 17.12
C ILE A 227 -3.41 16.17 18.13
N PRO A 228 -4.18 15.94 19.21
CA PRO A 228 -4.38 16.95 20.26
C PRO A 228 -3.07 17.43 20.90
N PHE A 229 -2.13 16.51 21.18
CA PHE A 229 -0.82 16.86 21.71
C PHE A 229 -0.02 17.78 20.78
N LEU A 230 -0.01 17.50 19.48
CA LEU A 230 0.68 18.35 18.50
C LEU A 230 0.02 19.74 18.40
N TRP A 231 -1.31 19.84 18.46
CA TRP A 231 -2.00 21.12 18.51
C TRP A 231 -1.63 21.93 19.76
N VAL A 232 -1.70 21.34 20.95
CA VAL A 232 -1.30 22.01 22.20
C VAL A 232 0.16 22.47 22.12
N SER A 233 1.04 21.60 21.62
CA SER A 233 2.46 21.92 21.40
C SER A 233 2.63 23.11 20.47
N ALA A 234 1.89 23.17 19.36
CA ALA A 234 1.92 24.28 18.41
C ALA A 234 1.52 25.60 19.09
N PHE A 235 0.43 25.64 19.85
CA PHE A 235 -0.01 26.84 20.56
C PHE A 235 1.03 27.35 21.57
N LEU A 236 1.67 26.44 22.32
CA LEU A 236 2.68 26.79 23.31
C LEU A 236 3.93 27.39 22.67
N ILE A 237 4.39 26.84 21.53
CA ILE A 237 5.65 27.27 20.90
C ILE A 237 5.47 28.42 19.91
N TRP A 238 4.28 28.61 19.33
CA TRP A 238 4.01 29.54 18.21
C TRP A 238 4.55 30.95 18.43
N TYR A 239 4.38 31.44 19.65
CA TYR A 239 4.81 32.77 20.06
C TYR A 239 6.32 32.99 19.91
N PHE A 240 7.12 31.95 20.16
CA PHE A 240 8.58 32.00 20.18
C PHE A 240 9.25 31.77 18.82
N LEU A 241 8.48 31.33 17.82
CA LEU A 241 9.01 30.96 16.51
C LEU A 241 9.46 32.17 15.68
N LYS A 242 10.54 32.01 14.92
CA LYS A 242 10.95 32.95 13.86
C LYS A 242 10.04 32.79 12.64
N THR A 243 10.01 33.77 11.73
CA THR A 243 9.16 33.74 10.53
C THR A 243 9.33 32.47 9.70
N LYS A 244 10.58 32.02 9.49
CA LYS A 244 10.88 30.78 8.74
C LYS A 244 10.40 29.52 9.48
N GLU A 245 10.54 29.48 10.80
CA GLU A 245 10.07 28.36 11.63
C GLU A 245 8.55 28.32 11.74
N ARG A 246 7.89 29.48 11.71
CA ARG A 246 6.43 29.53 11.58
C ARG A 246 5.98 28.97 10.24
N LEU A 247 6.68 29.28 9.15
CA LEU A 247 6.35 28.74 7.83
C LEU A 247 6.42 27.20 7.84
N ILE A 248 7.52 26.61 8.33
CA ILE A 248 7.63 25.14 8.36
C ILE A 248 6.58 24.50 9.28
N LEU A 249 6.32 25.09 10.45
CA LEU A 249 5.30 24.59 11.37
C LEU A 249 3.89 24.74 10.75
N SER A 250 3.63 25.83 10.01
CA SER A 250 2.35 26.03 9.33
C SER A 250 2.12 24.95 8.27
N ILE A 251 3.15 24.59 7.50
CA ILE A 251 3.09 23.48 6.54
C ILE A 251 2.81 22.17 7.27
N ALA A 252 3.49 21.91 8.40
CA ALA A 252 3.25 20.70 9.20
C ALA A 252 1.81 20.66 9.78
N ILE A 253 1.29 21.80 10.26
CA ILE A 253 -0.08 21.91 10.77
C ILE A 253 -1.11 21.77 9.65
N LEU A 254 -0.83 22.26 8.43
CA LEU A 254 -1.72 22.04 7.28
C LEU A 254 -1.92 20.54 7.04
N PHE A 255 -0.88 19.72 7.16
CA PHE A 255 -1.04 18.26 7.08
C PHE A 255 -1.86 17.68 8.25
N LEU A 256 -1.77 18.26 9.45
CA LEU A 256 -2.67 17.87 10.57
C LEU A 256 -4.13 18.22 10.28
N VAL A 257 -4.40 19.38 9.67
CA VAL A 257 -5.74 19.79 9.24
C VAL A 257 -6.30 18.81 8.20
N LEU A 258 -5.45 18.31 7.29
CA LEU A 258 -5.82 17.35 6.25
C LEU A 258 -5.88 15.89 6.75
N ALA A 259 -5.54 15.60 8.01
CA ALA A 259 -5.52 14.23 8.56
C ALA A 259 -6.88 13.49 8.48
N PRO A 260 -8.05 14.14 8.63
CA PRO A 260 -9.32 13.45 8.40
C PRO A 260 -9.54 13.07 6.93
N ILE A 261 -9.03 13.86 5.98
CA ILE A 261 -9.07 13.54 4.54
C ILE A 261 -8.13 12.37 4.24
N ASP A 262 -6.94 12.32 4.84
CA ASP A 262 -6.07 11.13 4.79
C ASP A 262 -6.83 9.87 5.26
N THR A 263 -7.57 9.97 6.36
CA THR A 263 -8.35 8.84 6.87
C THR A 263 -9.47 8.43 5.91
N TYR A 264 -10.08 9.39 5.19
CA TYR A 264 -11.07 9.12 4.16
C TYR A 264 -10.46 8.37 2.97
N ILE A 265 -9.32 8.85 2.43
CA ILE A 265 -8.62 8.19 1.31
C ILE A 265 -8.17 6.78 1.70
N ARG A 266 -7.67 6.59 2.94
CA ARG A 266 -7.37 5.25 3.47
C ARG A 266 -8.59 4.34 3.51
N CYS A 267 -9.74 4.87 3.91
CA CYS A 267 -10.99 4.12 3.88
C CYS A 267 -11.33 3.69 2.45
N MET A 268 -11.13 4.58 1.46
CA MET A 268 -11.35 4.27 0.04
C MET A 268 -10.51 3.10 -0.44
N PHE A 269 -9.19 3.16 -0.23
CA PHE A 269 -8.32 2.06 -0.64
C PHE A 269 -8.60 0.78 0.14
N ASN A 270 -8.85 0.87 1.45
CA ASN A 270 -9.16 -0.30 2.26
C ASN A 270 -10.43 -1.00 1.79
N GLU A 271 -11.48 -0.27 1.41
CA GLU A 271 -12.70 -0.88 0.87
C GLU A 271 -12.45 -1.50 -0.50
N THR A 272 -11.77 -0.77 -1.39
CA THR A 272 -11.47 -1.20 -2.76
C THR A 272 -10.66 -2.50 -2.78
N LEU A 273 -9.65 -2.60 -1.91
CA LEU A 273 -8.72 -3.73 -1.85
C LEU A 273 -9.15 -4.82 -0.86
N ASN A 274 -10.24 -4.60 -0.11
CA ASN A 274 -10.77 -5.63 0.78
C ASN A 274 -11.33 -6.79 -0.07
N PRO A 275 -10.81 -8.02 0.05
CA PRO A 275 -11.33 -9.17 -0.71
C PRO A 275 -12.81 -9.48 -0.46
N GLN A 276 -13.37 -8.92 0.62
CA GLN A 276 -14.76 -9.02 0.99
C GLN A 276 -15.57 -7.76 0.60
N SER A 277 -15.09 -6.85 -0.23
CA SER A 277 -15.92 -5.74 -0.72
C SER A 277 -16.81 -6.16 -1.88
N ASP A 278 -17.88 -5.39 -2.14
CA ASP A 278 -18.82 -5.68 -3.23
C ASP A 278 -18.16 -5.54 -4.61
N ILE A 279 -17.23 -4.59 -4.74
CA ILE A 279 -16.42 -4.39 -5.96
C ILE A 279 -15.55 -5.63 -6.22
N GLN A 280 -14.87 -6.14 -5.19
CA GLN A 280 -14.03 -7.34 -5.33
C GLN A 280 -14.88 -8.59 -5.57
N LEU A 281 -16.05 -8.70 -4.95
CA LEU A 281 -16.98 -9.80 -5.20
C LEU A 281 -17.43 -9.82 -6.67
N LEU A 282 -17.74 -8.66 -7.26
CA LEU A 282 -18.07 -8.55 -8.69
C LEU A 282 -16.89 -8.92 -9.58
N SER A 283 -15.70 -8.35 -9.33
CA SER A 283 -14.51 -8.66 -10.14
C SER A 283 -14.17 -10.15 -10.09
N ARG A 284 -14.30 -10.80 -8.93
CA ARG A 284 -14.13 -12.25 -8.79
C ARG A 284 -15.22 -13.03 -9.50
N ALA A 285 -16.48 -12.61 -9.43
CA ALA A 285 -17.57 -13.24 -10.17
C ALA A 285 -17.31 -13.20 -11.69
N VAL A 286 -16.77 -12.10 -12.21
CA VAL A 286 -16.42 -11.93 -13.63
C VAL A 286 -15.20 -12.77 -14.02
N ASN A 287 -14.11 -12.72 -13.23
CA ASN A 287 -12.82 -13.30 -13.64
C ASN A 287 -12.63 -14.77 -13.20
N GLU A 288 -13.20 -15.21 -12.08
CA GLU A 288 -13.07 -16.58 -11.56
C GLU A 288 -14.17 -17.52 -12.09
N GLY A 289 -14.06 -18.83 -11.84
CA GLY A 289 -15.12 -19.80 -12.14
C GLY A 289 -16.30 -19.69 -11.18
N TYR A 290 -17.34 -20.50 -11.39
CA TYR A 290 -18.45 -20.59 -10.45
C TYR A 290 -17.96 -21.01 -9.04
N SER A 291 -18.44 -20.31 -8.01
CA SER A 291 -18.11 -20.59 -6.62
C SER A 291 -19.37 -20.49 -5.77
N GLU A 292 -19.88 -21.64 -5.32
CA GLU A 292 -21.09 -21.68 -4.49
C GLU A 292 -20.97 -20.84 -3.20
N PRO A 293 -19.84 -20.82 -2.46
CA PRO A 293 -19.69 -19.96 -1.30
C PRO A 293 -19.79 -18.46 -1.62
N LEU A 294 -19.19 -18.01 -2.73
CA LEU A 294 -19.22 -16.59 -3.13
C LEU A 294 -20.60 -16.20 -3.67
N TYR A 295 -21.27 -17.12 -4.37
CA TYR A 295 -22.65 -16.93 -4.78
C TYR A 295 -23.59 -16.76 -3.57
N LYS A 296 -23.49 -17.64 -2.57
CA LYS A 296 -24.25 -17.51 -1.31
C LYS A 296 -23.95 -16.20 -0.58
N GLU A 297 -22.70 -15.78 -0.59
CA GLU A 297 -22.30 -14.48 -0.03
C GLU A 297 -22.91 -13.31 -0.79
N ALA A 298 -22.96 -13.35 -2.13
CA ALA A 298 -23.65 -12.35 -2.94
C ALA A 298 -25.13 -12.27 -2.58
N LEU A 299 -25.84 -13.41 -2.52
CA LEU A 299 -27.25 -13.46 -2.10
C LEU A 299 -27.47 -12.89 -0.69
N ARG A 300 -26.59 -13.23 0.26
CA ARG A 300 -26.64 -12.69 1.63
C ARG A 300 -26.54 -11.16 1.63
N ARG A 301 -25.70 -10.58 0.77
CA ARG A 301 -25.53 -9.13 0.67
C ARG A 301 -26.69 -8.43 -0.03
N ILE A 302 -27.29 -9.07 -1.04
CA ILE A 302 -28.52 -8.57 -1.65
C ILE A 302 -29.62 -8.40 -0.58
N ASN A 303 -29.73 -9.33 0.37
CA ASN A 303 -30.69 -9.23 1.47
C ASN A 303 -30.37 -8.11 2.46
N ASN A 304 -29.09 -7.84 2.72
CA ASN A 304 -28.66 -6.79 3.65
C ASN A 304 -28.70 -5.39 3.03
N SER A 305 -28.44 -5.29 1.72
CA SER A 305 -28.36 -4.04 0.96
C SER A 305 -29.13 -4.17 -0.36
N PRO A 306 -30.48 -4.16 -0.35
CA PRO A 306 -31.28 -4.45 -1.55
C PRO A 306 -31.13 -3.46 -2.71
N ASN A 307 -30.63 -2.25 -2.42
CA ASN A 307 -30.43 -1.17 -3.37
C ASN A 307 -29.01 -1.13 -3.96
N ASP A 308 -28.11 -2.01 -3.50
CA ASP A 308 -26.77 -2.12 -4.09
C ASP A 308 -26.83 -3.07 -5.29
N TYR A 309 -26.45 -2.56 -6.46
CA TYR A 309 -26.48 -3.33 -7.70
C TYR A 309 -25.29 -4.27 -7.83
N MET A 310 -24.16 -4.03 -7.15
CA MET A 310 -22.95 -4.84 -7.32
C MET A 310 -23.15 -6.28 -6.85
N PRO A 311 -23.68 -6.56 -5.64
CA PRO A 311 -23.96 -7.94 -5.23
C PRO A 311 -25.00 -8.63 -6.11
N VAL A 312 -26.00 -7.88 -6.61
CA VAL A 312 -27.01 -8.39 -7.55
C VAL A 312 -26.37 -8.80 -8.87
N LEU A 313 -25.46 -7.97 -9.38
CA LEU A 313 -24.72 -8.26 -10.60
C LEU A 313 -23.74 -9.42 -10.42
N SER A 314 -23.04 -9.52 -9.27
CA SER A 314 -22.21 -10.67 -8.94
C SER A 314 -23.02 -11.97 -8.94
N ALA A 315 -24.23 -11.95 -8.35
CA ALA A 315 -25.13 -13.10 -8.36
C ALA A 315 -25.55 -13.47 -9.79
N ALA A 316 -25.93 -12.49 -10.61
CA ALA A 316 -26.27 -12.72 -12.02
C ALA A 316 -25.14 -13.41 -12.79
N VAL A 317 -23.89 -12.96 -12.62
CA VAL A 317 -22.73 -13.58 -13.29
C VAL A 317 -22.50 -15.02 -12.81
N TYR A 318 -22.62 -15.29 -11.51
CA TYR A 318 -22.53 -16.66 -10.99
C TYR A 318 -23.67 -17.56 -11.49
N GLU A 319 -24.89 -17.04 -11.58
CA GLU A 319 -26.05 -17.77 -12.11
C GLU A 319 -25.84 -18.14 -13.59
N LEU A 320 -25.32 -17.20 -14.40
CA LEU A 320 -24.91 -17.50 -15.78
C LEU A 320 -23.84 -18.59 -15.86
N LYS A 321 -22.81 -18.52 -15.01
CA LYS A 321 -21.73 -19.53 -14.96
C LYS A 321 -22.21 -20.88 -14.43
N ASN A 322 -23.31 -20.91 -13.70
CA ASN A 322 -23.98 -22.13 -13.24
C ASN A 322 -25.09 -22.59 -14.21
N TYR A 323 -25.26 -21.96 -15.36
CA TYR A 323 -26.30 -22.25 -16.34
C TYR A 323 -27.74 -22.07 -15.81
N ASP A 324 -27.93 -21.32 -14.73
CA ASP A 324 -29.24 -20.96 -14.18
C ASP A 324 -29.74 -19.66 -14.81
N TYR A 325 -30.21 -19.76 -16.06
CA TYR A 325 -30.70 -18.60 -16.83
C TYR A 325 -31.97 -17.97 -16.25
N THR A 326 -32.72 -18.70 -15.42
CA THR A 326 -33.96 -18.22 -14.79
C THR A 326 -33.63 -17.26 -13.67
N SER A 327 -32.78 -17.67 -12.73
CA SER A 327 -32.31 -16.79 -11.65
C SER A 327 -31.51 -15.62 -12.22
N ALA A 328 -30.65 -15.87 -13.22
CA ALA A 328 -29.89 -14.83 -13.90
C ALA A 328 -30.79 -13.75 -14.50
N SER A 329 -31.93 -14.11 -15.11
CA SER A 329 -32.87 -13.15 -15.68
C SER A 329 -33.41 -12.19 -14.61
N LEU A 330 -33.80 -12.71 -13.43
CA LEU A 330 -34.29 -11.89 -12.32
C LEU A 330 -33.20 -10.96 -11.78
N SER A 331 -31.99 -11.47 -11.59
CA SER A 331 -30.85 -10.70 -11.11
C SER A 331 -30.43 -9.61 -12.10
N ILE A 332 -30.41 -9.91 -13.41
CA ILE A 332 -30.13 -8.93 -14.48
C ILE A 332 -31.22 -7.85 -14.55
N GLN A 333 -32.49 -8.22 -14.48
CA GLN A 333 -33.58 -7.24 -14.47
C GLN A 333 -33.47 -6.30 -13.27
N LYS A 334 -33.10 -6.84 -12.10
CA LYS A 334 -32.88 -6.03 -10.90
C LYS A 334 -31.65 -5.13 -11.02
N SER A 335 -30.53 -5.62 -11.52
CA SER A 335 -29.30 -4.81 -11.67
C SER A 335 -29.46 -3.69 -12.71
N THR A 336 -30.11 -3.97 -13.85
CA THR A 336 -30.45 -2.95 -14.88
C THR A 336 -31.42 -1.90 -14.35
N THR A 337 -32.35 -2.27 -13.47
CA THR A 337 -33.26 -1.31 -12.81
C THR A 337 -32.50 -0.39 -11.84
N LEU A 338 -31.53 -0.93 -11.09
CA LEU A 338 -30.71 -0.16 -10.16
C LEU A 338 -29.66 0.72 -10.86
N LYS A 339 -29.10 0.24 -11.97
CA LYS A 339 -28.07 0.92 -12.77
C LYS A 339 -28.24 0.65 -14.26
N LYS A 340 -29.05 1.48 -14.91
CA LYS A 340 -29.43 1.31 -16.32
C LYS A 340 -28.29 1.50 -17.33
N ASN A 341 -27.42 2.48 -17.09
CA ASN A 341 -26.39 2.89 -18.07
C ASN A 341 -24.99 2.36 -17.71
N ASP A 342 -24.88 1.46 -16.73
CA ASP A 342 -23.57 0.92 -16.35
C ASP A 342 -23.10 -0.10 -17.43
N PRO A 343 -21.90 0.07 -18.00
CA PRO A 343 -21.45 -0.75 -19.13
C PRO A 343 -21.27 -2.22 -18.74
N VAL A 344 -20.90 -2.54 -17.49
CA VAL A 344 -20.73 -3.93 -17.03
C VAL A 344 -22.09 -4.58 -16.81
N VAL A 345 -23.07 -3.84 -16.31
CA VAL A 345 -24.48 -4.30 -16.22
C VAL A 345 -25.04 -4.59 -17.61
N LEU A 346 -24.86 -3.68 -18.57
CA LEU A 346 -25.35 -3.84 -19.95
C LEU A 346 -24.69 -5.03 -20.66
N VAL A 347 -23.36 -5.19 -20.55
CA VAL A 347 -22.69 -6.38 -21.11
C VAL A 347 -23.19 -7.66 -20.45
N SER A 348 -23.43 -7.68 -19.14
CA SER A 348 -23.96 -8.86 -18.45
C SER A 348 -25.39 -9.20 -18.90
N ALA A 349 -26.23 -8.19 -19.17
CA ALA A 349 -27.56 -8.38 -19.74
C ALA A 349 -27.51 -8.93 -21.18
N GLY A 350 -26.58 -8.43 -22.00
CA GLY A 350 -26.30 -8.97 -23.32
C GLY A 350 -25.79 -10.41 -23.27
N ASN A 351 -24.90 -10.73 -22.32
CA ASN A 351 -24.38 -12.09 -22.12
C ASN A 351 -25.52 -13.05 -21.73
N HIS A 352 -26.41 -12.65 -20.81
CA HIS A 352 -27.60 -13.41 -20.48
C HIS A 352 -28.46 -13.70 -21.72
N SER A 353 -28.79 -12.65 -22.49
CA SER A 353 -29.62 -12.78 -23.70
C SER A 353 -28.98 -13.71 -24.74
N PHE A 354 -27.67 -13.54 -25.01
CA PHE A 354 -26.93 -14.36 -25.96
C PHE A 354 -26.90 -15.84 -25.54
N LEU A 355 -26.61 -16.09 -24.27
CA LEU A 355 -26.52 -17.46 -23.73
C LEU A 355 -27.91 -18.13 -23.69
N ASN A 356 -28.97 -17.35 -23.48
CA ASN A 356 -30.36 -17.82 -23.53
C ASN A 356 -30.91 -17.95 -24.98
N GLY A 357 -30.13 -17.56 -25.99
CA GLY A 357 -30.48 -17.67 -27.41
C GLY A 357 -31.25 -16.48 -28.00
N ASP A 358 -31.51 -15.43 -27.21
CA ASP A 358 -32.10 -14.18 -27.71
C ASP A 358 -31.02 -13.25 -28.26
N ILE A 359 -30.70 -13.46 -29.54
CA ILE A 359 -29.58 -12.77 -30.20
C ILE A 359 -29.91 -11.30 -30.49
N GLU A 360 -31.17 -10.92 -30.71
CA GLU A 360 -31.50 -9.52 -31.02
C GLU A 360 -31.47 -8.64 -29.77
N ASP A 361 -31.97 -9.13 -28.63
CA ASP A 361 -31.83 -8.42 -27.35
C ASP A 361 -30.36 -8.34 -26.93
N ALA A 362 -29.58 -9.39 -27.16
CA ALA A 362 -28.12 -9.35 -26.93
C ALA A 362 -27.45 -8.23 -27.73
N LYS A 363 -27.75 -8.11 -29.04
CA LYS A 363 -27.21 -7.05 -29.89
C LYS A 363 -27.57 -5.66 -29.37
N LYS A 364 -28.81 -5.47 -28.91
CA LYS A 364 -29.26 -4.20 -28.34
C LYS A 364 -28.45 -3.82 -27.11
N TYR A 365 -28.32 -4.72 -26.13
CA TYR A 365 -27.57 -4.45 -24.91
C TYR A 365 -26.09 -4.18 -25.17
N TYR A 366 -25.45 -4.93 -26.07
CA TYR A 366 -24.04 -4.67 -26.40
C TYR A 366 -23.84 -3.32 -27.11
N ARG A 367 -24.76 -2.91 -28.00
CA ARG A 367 -24.71 -1.58 -28.62
C ARG A 367 -24.88 -0.48 -27.57
N GLU A 368 -25.87 -0.60 -26.68
CA GLU A 368 -26.05 0.35 -25.57
C GLU A 368 -24.80 0.41 -24.67
N ALA A 369 -24.12 -0.72 -24.42
CA ALA A 369 -22.87 -0.72 -23.66
C ALA A 369 -21.75 0.05 -24.38
N ILE A 370 -21.61 -0.11 -25.70
CA ILE A 370 -20.61 0.58 -26.52
C ILE A 370 -20.90 2.09 -26.59
N GLU A 371 -22.17 2.49 -26.68
CA GLU A 371 -22.58 3.89 -26.68
C GLU A 371 -22.29 4.59 -25.34
N ASN A 372 -22.39 3.85 -24.22
CA ASN A 372 -22.10 4.37 -22.88
C ASN A 372 -20.61 4.26 -22.48
N GLY A 373 -19.76 3.71 -23.35
CA GLY A 373 -18.32 3.65 -23.12
C GLY A 373 -17.59 2.73 -24.11
N GLU A 374 -16.39 3.12 -24.52
CA GLU A 374 -15.56 2.28 -25.38
C GLU A 374 -15.21 0.97 -24.68
N ASN A 375 -15.78 -0.14 -25.16
CA ASN A 375 -15.66 -1.46 -24.53
C ASN A 375 -15.36 -2.55 -25.57
N GLY A 376 -14.11 -3.02 -25.58
CA GLY A 376 -13.66 -4.11 -26.45
C GLY A 376 -14.40 -5.43 -26.20
N ASP A 377 -14.79 -5.73 -24.97
CA ASP A 377 -15.56 -6.93 -24.63
C ASP A 377 -16.96 -6.89 -25.24
N ALA A 378 -17.62 -5.72 -25.14
CA ALA A 378 -18.95 -5.52 -25.72
C ALA A 378 -18.91 -5.64 -27.26
N LYS A 379 -17.89 -5.05 -27.91
CA LYS A 379 -17.69 -5.20 -29.36
C LYS A 379 -17.44 -6.65 -29.75
N PHE A 380 -16.58 -7.36 -29.01
CA PHE A 380 -16.32 -8.78 -29.24
C PHE A 380 -17.62 -9.60 -29.13
N ASN A 381 -18.39 -9.42 -28.06
CA ASN A 381 -19.64 -10.16 -27.86
C ASN A 381 -20.71 -9.81 -28.90
N LEU A 382 -20.76 -8.56 -29.35
CA LEU A 382 -21.61 -8.14 -30.45
C LEU A 382 -21.21 -8.80 -31.76
N ALA A 383 -19.91 -8.94 -32.02
CA ALA A 383 -19.39 -9.69 -33.15
C ALA A 383 -19.87 -11.16 -33.13
N GLN A 384 -19.87 -11.79 -31.95
CA GLN A 384 -20.37 -13.16 -31.77
C GLN A 384 -21.86 -13.28 -32.10
N CYS A 385 -22.67 -12.24 -31.83
CA CYS A 385 -24.07 -12.20 -32.25
C CYS A 385 -24.20 -12.24 -33.79
N TYR A 386 -23.42 -11.44 -34.50
CA TYR A 386 -23.43 -11.41 -35.97
C TYR A 386 -22.96 -12.73 -36.58
N LEU A 387 -21.88 -13.31 -36.04
CA LEU A 387 -21.38 -14.62 -36.47
C LEU A 387 -22.44 -15.72 -36.28
N ARG A 388 -23.18 -15.69 -35.16
CA ARG A 388 -24.27 -16.64 -34.89
C ARG A 388 -25.46 -16.49 -35.84
N LYS A 389 -25.66 -15.30 -36.41
CA LYS A 389 -26.64 -15.02 -37.48
C LYS A 389 -26.11 -15.27 -38.90
N MET A 390 -24.90 -15.81 -39.04
CA MET A 390 -24.21 -16.01 -40.32
C MET A 390 -23.88 -14.70 -41.07
N GLU A 391 -23.86 -13.57 -40.35
CA GLU A 391 -23.46 -12.25 -40.88
C GLU A 391 -21.92 -12.10 -40.75
N ALA A 392 -21.18 -12.96 -41.47
CA ALA A 392 -19.74 -13.17 -41.25
C ALA A 392 -18.85 -11.95 -41.52
N ILE A 393 -19.19 -11.13 -42.52
CA ILE A 393 -18.42 -9.92 -42.87
C ILE A 393 -18.47 -8.94 -41.69
N THR A 394 -19.68 -8.54 -41.29
CA THR A 394 -19.90 -7.63 -40.15
C THR A 394 -19.34 -8.20 -38.86
N GLY A 395 -19.52 -9.51 -38.61
CA GLY A 395 -18.92 -10.16 -37.44
C GLY A 395 -17.39 -10.06 -37.43
N THR A 396 -16.73 -10.24 -38.59
CA THR A 396 -15.27 -10.14 -38.69
C THR A 396 -14.78 -8.70 -38.54
N GLU A 397 -15.47 -7.73 -39.13
CA GLU A 397 -15.18 -6.29 -38.96
C GLU A 397 -15.24 -5.90 -37.48
N MET A 398 -16.30 -6.31 -36.77
CA MET A 398 -16.44 -6.00 -35.35
C MET A 398 -15.42 -6.70 -34.46
N LEU A 399 -14.98 -7.91 -34.82
CA LEU A 399 -13.87 -8.58 -34.14
C LEU A 399 -12.56 -7.81 -34.31
N ASN A 400 -12.28 -7.30 -35.51
CA ASN A 400 -11.10 -6.48 -35.77
C ASN A 400 -11.16 -5.18 -34.94
N GLU A 401 -12.30 -4.50 -34.92
CA GLU A 401 -12.50 -3.31 -34.08
C GLU A 401 -12.32 -3.62 -32.59
N ALA A 402 -12.82 -4.76 -32.10
CA ALA A 402 -12.60 -5.16 -30.71
C ALA A 402 -11.10 -5.37 -30.39
N ALA A 403 -10.37 -5.98 -31.33
CA ALA A 403 -8.92 -6.18 -31.23
C ALA A 403 -8.12 -4.88 -31.38
N GLU A 404 -8.64 -3.85 -32.04
CA GLU A 404 -8.00 -2.53 -32.07
C GLU A 404 -8.08 -1.82 -30.70
N ILE A 405 -9.21 -1.98 -29.98
CA ILE A 405 -9.39 -1.37 -28.66
C ILE A 405 -8.59 -2.11 -27.58
N GLN A 406 -8.65 -3.45 -27.58
CA GLN A 406 -8.00 -4.28 -26.56
C GLN A 406 -7.22 -5.46 -27.18
N PRO A 407 -6.12 -5.19 -27.93
CA PRO A 407 -5.45 -6.19 -28.76
C PRO A 407 -4.99 -7.40 -27.97
N GLU A 408 -4.25 -7.19 -26.88
CA GLU A 408 -3.72 -8.28 -26.07
C GLU A 408 -4.83 -9.12 -25.43
N LYS A 409 -5.89 -8.50 -24.93
CA LYS A 409 -7.00 -9.23 -24.27
C LYS A 409 -7.79 -10.05 -25.28
N ILE A 410 -8.21 -9.46 -26.39
CA ILE A 410 -9.06 -10.11 -27.39
C ILE A 410 -8.28 -11.19 -28.14
N ASN A 411 -7.07 -10.89 -28.61
CA ASN A 411 -6.25 -11.88 -29.32
C ASN A 411 -5.85 -13.05 -28.41
N SER A 412 -5.48 -12.78 -27.14
CA SER A 412 -5.19 -13.84 -26.18
C SER A 412 -6.43 -14.70 -25.90
N PHE A 413 -7.61 -14.11 -25.79
CA PHE A 413 -8.86 -14.83 -25.58
C PHE A 413 -9.16 -15.79 -26.75
N ILE A 414 -9.11 -15.29 -27.99
CA ILE A 414 -9.33 -16.09 -29.22
C ILE A 414 -8.28 -17.20 -29.31
N HIS A 415 -6.99 -16.85 -29.21
CA HIS A 415 -5.90 -17.82 -29.33
C HIS A 415 -6.00 -18.95 -28.30
N LYS A 416 -6.31 -18.62 -27.04
CA LYS A 416 -6.48 -19.63 -25.98
C LYS A 416 -7.67 -20.55 -26.25
N ASN A 417 -8.78 -20.03 -26.76
CA ASN A 417 -9.93 -20.85 -27.11
C ASN A 417 -9.63 -21.78 -28.29
N ASP A 418 -9.01 -21.26 -29.35
CA ASP A 418 -8.65 -22.07 -30.53
C ASP A 418 -7.62 -23.16 -30.18
N LYS A 419 -6.65 -22.84 -29.31
CA LYS A 419 -5.66 -23.80 -28.83
C LYS A 419 -6.29 -24.97 -28.07
N HIS A 420 -7.27 -24.71 -27.21
CA HIS A 420 -7.84 -25.74 -26.30
C HIS A 420 -9.09 -26.44 -26.85
N PHE A 421 -9.86 -25.74 -27.69
CA PHE A 421 -11.19 -26.18 -28.14
C PHE A 421 -11.36 -26.16 -29.67
N SER A 422 -10.39 -25.61 -30.39
CA SER A 422 -10.45 -25.44 -31.85
C SER A 422 -11.74 -24.73 -32.25
N LYS A 423 -12.64 -25.37 -33.02
CA LYS A 423 -13.91 -24.76 -33.48
C LYS A 423 -15.08 -24.92 -32.51
N ASN A 424 -14.94 -25.70 -31.44
CA ASN A 424 -16.03 -26.08 -30.55
C ASN A 424 -15.86 -25.42 -29.17
N TRP A 425 -15.92 -24.09 -29.14
CA TRP A 425 -15.76 -23.34 -27.90
C TRP A 425 -16.89 -23.69 -26.89
N PRO A 426 -16.56 -23.92 -25.61
CA PRO A 426 -17.55 -24.07 -24.55
C PRO A 426 -18.53 -22.90 -24.52
N VAL A 427 -19.77 -23.14 -24.07
CA VAL A 427 -20.85 -22.14 -24.06
C VAL A 427 -20.41 -20.84 -23.37
N LEU A 428 -19.80 -20.93 -22.19
CA LEU A 428 -19.31 -19.78 -21.42
C LEU A 428 -18.08 -19.09 -22.03
N ARG A 429 -17.47 -19.67 -23.06
CA ARG A 429 -16.32 -19.12 -23.80
C ARG A 429 -16.71 -18.49 -25.14
N GLN A 430 -17.99 -18.54 -25.50
CA GLN A 430 -18.53 -17.80 -26.65
C GLN A 430 -18.76 -16.32 -26.34
N VAL A 431 -18.71 -15.92 -25.08
CA VAL A 431 -18.80 -14.53 -24.63
C VAL A 431 -17.66 -14.19 -23.68
N ILE A 432 -17.29 -12.92 -23.62
CA ILE A 432 -16.40 -12.37 -22.60
C ILE A 432 -17.27 -11.74 -21.50
N PHE A 433 -17.03 -12.14 -20.26
CA PHE A 433 -17.54 -11.43 -19.10
C PHE A 433 -16.68 -10.17 -18.90
N SER A 434 -17.33 -9.01 -18.90
CA SER A 434 -16.63 -7.72 -18.81
C SER A 434 -16.49 -7.29 -17.35
N ASP A 435 -15.32 -6.77 -17.01
CA ASP A 435 -15.04 -6.07 -15.75
C ASP A 435 -14.92 -4.56 -16.07
N TYR A 436 -14.84 -3.71 -15.05
CA TYR A 436 -14.67 -2.28 -15.25
C TYR A 436 -13.36 -1.97 -15.98
N SER A 437 -13.42 -1.10 -16.99
CA SER A 437 -12.22 -0.52 -17.56
C SER A 437 -11.53 0.35 -16.51
N PRO A 438 -10.18 0.45 -16.50
CA PRO A 438 -9.48 1.28 -15.53
C PRO A 438 -9.96 2.73 -15.52
N PHE A 439 -10.25 3.30 -16.70
CA PHE A 439 -10.78 4.66 -16.80
C PHE A 439 -12.11 4.81 -16.08
N TYR A 440 -13.11 3.99 -16.43
CA TYR A 440 -14.44 4.03 -15.80
C TYR A 440 -14.38 3.71 -14.30
N PHE A 441 -13.49 2.80 -13.90
CA PHE A 441 -13.25 2.50 -12.50
C PHE A 441 -12.81 3.74 -11.71
N TRP A 442 -11.79 4.46 -12.17
CA TRP A 442 -11.27 5.63 -11.45
C TRP A 442 -12.20 6.85 -11.47
N THR A 443 -12.99 7.02 -12.53
CA THR A 443 -13.87 8.19 -12.67
C THR A 443 -15.23 7.99 -12.00
N GLU A 444 -15.84 6.81 -12.15
CA GLU A 444 -17.21 6.56 -11.69
C GLU A 444 -17.26 5.66 -10.46
N ILE A 445 -16.54 4.52 -10.47
CA ILE A 445 -16.69 3.49 -9.42
C ILE A 445 -15.94 3.84 -8.14
N PHE A 446 -14.65 4.18 -8.23
CA PHE A 446 -13.80 4.45 -7.06
C PHE A 446 -14.33 5.61 -6.20
N PRO A 447 -14.76 6.77 -6.76
CA PRO A 447 -15.29 7.85 -5.94
C PRO A 447 -16.62 7.53 -5.26
N SER A 448 -17.46 6.69 -5.88
CA SER A 448 -18.84 6.45 -5.43
C SER A 448 -19.01 5.22 -4.53
N HIS A 449 -18.20 4.17 -4.73
CA HIS A 449 -18.35 2.88 -4.02
C HIS A 449 -17.23 2.58 -3.03
N SER A 450 -16.09 3.26 -3.09
CA SER A 450 -14.96 2.93 -2.22
C SER A 450 -14.98 3.67 -0.87
N GLY A 451 -15.64 4.83 -0.76
CA GLY A 451 -15.57 5.70 0.44
C GLY A 451 -16.90 5.91 1.14
N SER A 452 -16.91 5.90 2.48
CA SER A 452 -18.06 6.37 3.27
C SER A 452 -17.59 7.09 4.52
N TRP A 453 -18.07 8.33 4.73
CA TRP A 453 -17.78 9.09 5.94
C TRP A 453 -18.19 8.36 7.23
N LYS A 454 -19.17 7.45 7.17
CA LYS A 454 -19.54 6.58 8.28
C LYS A 454 -18.43 5.58 8.63
N LYS A 455 -17.87 4.89 7.63
CA LYS A 455 -16.72 3.99 7.79
C LYS A 455 -15.43 4.77 8.11
N THR A 456 -15.29 5.99 7.59
CA THR A 456 -14.20 6.90 7.95
C THR A 456 -14.28 7.30 9.43
N ALA A 457 -15.48 7.57 9.97
CA ALA A 457 -15.65 7.88 11.38
C ALA A 457 -15.23 6.71 12.28
N THR A 458 -15.55 5.46 11.91
CA THR A 458 -15.08 4.27 12.65
C THR A 458 -13.56 4.12 12.57
N LEU A 459 -12.96 4.37 11.41
CA LEU A 459 -11.50 4.33 11.27
C LEU A 459 -10.82 5.48 12.03
N TRP A 460 -11.42 6.67 12.06
CA TRP A 460 -10.94 7.87 12.75
C TRP A 460 -10.98 7.69 14.27
N GLY A 461 -12.03 7.08 14.79
CA GLY A 461 -12.17 6.74 16.21
C GLY A 461 -11.91 7.94 17.12
N THR A 462 -11.01 7.78 18.07
CA THR A 462 -10.67 8.78 19.09
C THR A 462 -9.44 9.62 18.76
N ARG A 463 -8.92 9.58 17.51
CA ARG A 463 -7.66 10.28 17.13
C ARG A 463 -7.65 11.77 17.44
N PHE A 464 -8.81 12.41 17.45
CA PHE A 464 -8.96 13.81 17.84
C PHE A 464 -10.06 13.97 18.91
N LEU A 465 -9.82 13.39 20.09
CA LEU A 465 -10.71 13.47 21.26
C LEU A 465 -12.13 12.92 21.00
N GLY A 466 -12.28 11.98 20.06
CA GLY A 466 -13.58 11.42 19.67
C GLY A 466 -14.43 12.31 18.77
N ILE A 467 -13.91 13.46 18.31
CA ILE A 467 -14.63 14.34 17.39
C ILE A 467 -14.73 13.65 16.01
N PRO A 468 -15.91 13.62 15.36
CA PRO A 468 -16.06 13.07 14.01
C PRO A 468 -15.11 13.71 12.99
N PRO A 469 -14.73 13.01 11.90
CA PRO A 469 -13.69 13.48 10.98
C PRO A 469 -14.03 14.83 10.31
N LEU A 470 -15.27 15.04 9.84
CA LEU A 470 -15.67 16.30 9.22
C LEU A 470 -15.62 17.49 10.19
N ILE A 471 -16.10 17.28 11.43
CA ILE A 471 -16.02 18.30 12.48
C ILE A 471 -14.56 18.56 12.87
N SER A 472 -13.73 17.51 12.88
CA SER A 472 -12.29 17.62 13.15
C SER A 472 -11.58 18.52 12.13
N ILE A 473 -11.98 18.50 10.85
CA ILE A 473 -11.46 19.43 9.83
C ILE A 473 -11.82 20.87 10.21
N ALA A 474 -13.10 21.15 10.49
CA ALA A 474 -13.57 22.48 10.83
C ALA A 474 -12.90 23.03 12.10
N VAL A 475 -12.80 22.21 13.15
CA VAL A 475 -12.11 22.56 14.40
C VAL A 475 -10.62 22.79 14.15
N SER A 476 -9.96 21.93 13.37
CA SER A 476 -8.53 22.09 13.04
C SER A 476 -8.26 23.35 12.22
N LEU A 477 -9.13 23.68 11.26
CA LEU A 477 -9.07 24.93 10.50
C LEU A 477 -9.28 26.14 11.41
N LEU A 478 -10.25 26.09 12.33
CA LEU A 478 -10.47 27.15 13.30
C LEU A 478 -9.24 27.36 14.19
N LEU A 479 -8.66 26.28 14.73
CA LEU A 479 -7.42 26.33 15.53
C LEU A 479 -6.25 26.91 14.71
N PHE A 480 -6.14 26.53 13.43
CA PHE A 480 -5.13 27.09 12.52
C PHE A 480 -5.31 28.61 12.35
N ILE A 481 -6.53 29.08 12.07
CA ILE A 481 -6.84 30.50 11.92
C ILE A 481 -6.55 31.27 13.22
N ILE A 482 -6.91 30.71 14.38
CA ILE A 482 -6.65 31.31 15.69
C ILE A 482 -5.15 31.56 15.89
N LEU A 483 -4.26 30.64 15.49
CA LEU A 483 -2.80 30.84 15.57
C LEU A 483 -2.34 32.09 14.80
N PHE A 484 -2.90 32.34 13.61
CA PHE A 484 -2.58 33.54 12.81
C PHE A 484 -3.20 34.81 13.39
N VAL A 485 -4.43 34.75 13.92
CA VAL A 485 -5.08 35.91 14.55
C VAL A 485 -4.30 36.35 15.79
N ILE A 486 -3.90 35.40 16.65
CA ILE A 486 -3.04 35.68 17.82
C ILE A 486 -1.75 36.38 17.36
N HIS A 487 -1.14 35.93 16.26
CA HIS A 487 0.06 36.56 15.73
C HIS A 487 -0.18 38.01 15.28
N SER A 488 -1.27 38.28 14.56
CA SER A 488 -1.57 39.61 13.99
C SER A 488 -1.78 40.69 15.05
N ARG A 489 -2.33 40.33 16.22
CA ARG A 489 -2.57 41.28 17.32
C ARG A 489 -1.30 41.69 18.05
N GLU A 490 -0.20 40.97 17.86
CA GLU A 490 1.00 41.07 18.68
C GLU A 490 2.17 41.78 17.99
N THR A 491 2.05 42.07 16.70
CA THR A 491 3.10 42.68 15.87
C THR A 491 3.38 44.14 16.18
N HIS A 492 2.54 44.86 16.94
CA HIS A 492 2.68 46.31 17.08
C HIS A 492 3.46 46.83 18.29
N HIS A 493 3.64 46.13 19.43
CA HIS A 493 4.28 46.78 20.60
C HIS A 493 5.11 45.94 21.60
N SER A 494 5.13 44.60 21.59
CA SER A 494 5.62 43.83 22.77
C SER A 494 6.85 42.93 22.59
N ARG A 495 7.28 42.60 21.35
CA ARG A 495 8.32 41.58 21.09
C ARG A 495 9.71 41.92 21.62
N VAL A 496 10.06 43.20 21.77
CA VAL A 496 11.46 43.62 21.92
C VAL A 496 11.94 43.70 23.39
N LYS A 497 11.09 43.50 24.41
CA LYS A 497 11.48 43.81 25.82
C LYS A 497 11.30 42.74 26.90
N ARG A 498 11.00 41.46 26.58
CA ARG A 498 10.68 40.46 27.64
C ARG A 498 11.67 39.31 27.84
N PHE A 499 12.54 39.00 26.87
CA PHE A 499 13.50 37.90 26.98
C PHE A 499 14.94 38.38 26.74
N PHE A 500 15.87 37.84 27.50
CA PHE A 500 17.29 38.20 27.47
C PHE A 500 18.13 36.93 27.38
N GLU A 501 19.29 36.98 26.73
CA GLU A 501 20.27 35.90 26.78
C GLU A 501 21.27 36.19 27.91
N CYS A 502 21.51 35.19 28.76
CA CYS A 502 22.51 35.31 29.81
C CYS A 502 23.91 35.44 29.21
N LYS A 503 24.69 36.44 29.63
CA LYS A 503 26.05 36.69 29.11
C LYS A 503 27.01 35.51 29.31
N TYR A 504 26.82 34.69 30.35
CA TYR A 504 27.76 33.59 30.67
C TYR A 504 27.31 32.24 30.09
N CYS A 505 26.05 31.87 30.26
CA CYS A 505 25.57 30.55 29.82
C CYS A 505 24.79 30.57 28.50
N GLY A 506 24.51 31.74 27.93
CA GLY A 506 23.71 31.89 26.70
C GLY A 506 22.23 31.51 26.85
N ARG A 507 21.76 31.16 28.06
CA ARG A 507 20.37 30.75 28.29
C ARG A 507 19.42 31.93 28.08
N VAL A 508 18.35 31.71 27.33
CA VAL A 508 17.23 32.66 27.21
C VAL A 508 16.44 32.68 28.51
N ILE A 509 16.30 33.86 29.12
CA ILE A 509 15.63 34.09 30.40
C ILE A 509 14.57 35.18 30.28
N CYS A 510 13.51 35.07 31.08
CA CYS A 510 12.50 36.10 31.19
C CYS A 510 12.96 37.25 32.11
N ARG A 511 12.23 38.36 32.10
CA ARG A 511 12.53 39.53 32.96
C ARG A 511 12.52 39.21 34.46
N LYS A 512 11.72 38.25 34.94
CA LYS A 512 11.67 37.85 36.36
C LYS A 512 12.91 37.05 36.79
N CYS A 513 13.52 36.29 35.89
CA CYS A 513 14.66 35.41 36.18
C CYS A 513 16.01 36.06 35.87
N LYS A 514 16.00 37.34 35.49
CA LYS A 514 17.17 38.14 35.15
C LYS A 514 17.68 38.85 36.40
N SER A 515 18.95 38.63 36.71
CA SER A 515 19.71 39.39 37.71
C SER A 515 20.84 40.12 37.00
N GLY A 516 20.66 41.41 36.71
CA GLY A 516 21.59 42.17 35.87
C GLY A 516 21.63 41.63 34.45
N LEU A 517 22.81 41.32 33.89
CA LEU A 517 22.95 40.70 32.55
C LEU A 517 23.00 39.15 32.60
N LEU A 518 22.74 38.57 33.77
CA LEU A 518 22.91 37.14 34.05
C LEU A 518 21.58 36.48 34.43
N CYS A 519 21.51 35.16 34.25
CA CYS A 519 20.44 34.36 34.86
C CYS A 519 20.70 34.17 36.36
N ASN A 520 19.66 33.95 37.16
CA ASN A 520 19.82 33.73 38.61
C ASN A 520 20.84 32.65 38.95
N SER A 521 20.88 31.53 38.22
CA SER A 521 21.87 30.47 38.46
C SER A 521 23.31 30.93 38.22
N CYS A 522 23.56 31.73 37.18
CA CYS A 522 24.90 32.25 36.92
C CYS A 522 25.25 33.36 37.93
N PHE A 523 24.29 34.23 38.25
CA PHE A 523 24.46 35.30 39.20
C PHE A 523 24.85 34.78 40.59
N GLU A 524 24.11 33.82 41.14
CA GLU A 524 24.41 33.20 42.44
C GLU A 524 25.79 32.52 42.47
N GLN A 525 26.19 31.88 41.37
CA GLN A 525 27.50 31.24 41.27
C GLN A 525 28.67 32.22 41.19
N THR A 526 28.42 33.50 40.86
CA THR A 526 29.48 34.50 40.66
C THR A 526 29.44 35.69 41.62
N ARG A 527 28.31 35.92 42.32
CA ARG A 527 28.09 37.13 43.15
C ARG A 527 29.12 37.32 44.26
N PHE A 528 29.64 36.23 44.83
CA PHE A 528 30.55 36.30 45.98
C PHE A 528 32.04 36.15 45.61
N ILE A 529 32.37 36.02 44.33
CA ILE A 529 33.76 35.86 43.87
C ILE A 529 34.37 37.25 43.64
N ARG A 530 35.29 37.65 44.51
CA ARG A 530 36.01 38.95 44.41
C ARG A 530 37.32 38.88 43.61
N ASN A 531 37.92 37.69 43.48
CA ASN A 531 39.15 37.50 42.73
C ASN A 531 38.84 37.34 41.23
N GLU A 532 39.40 38.21 40.40
CA GLU A 532 39.13 38.28 38.96
C GLU A 532 39.56 37.02 38.20
N ASN A 533 40.69 36.42 38.57
CA ASN A 533 41.18 35.17 37.95
C ASN A 533 40.24 33.99 38.25
N VAL A 534 39.74 33.91 39.49
CA VAL A 534 38.78 32.87 39.91
C VAL A 534 37.43 33.08 39.22
N LEU A 535 37.03 34.35 39.03
CA LEU A 535 35.80 34.69 38.35
C LEU A 535 35.85 34.32 36.87
N GLU A 536 36.95 34.62 36.15
CA GLU A 536 37.13 34.20 34.75
C GLU A 536 37.18 32.67 34.59
N GLY A 537 37.88 31.97 35.47
CA GLY A 537 37.86 30.51 35.50
C GLY A 537 36.44 29.95 35.64
N LYS A 538 35.64 30.53 36.56
CA LYS A 538 34.25 30.12 36.77
C LYS A 538 33.35 30.43 35.57
N LYS A 539 33.52 31.60 34.92
CA LYS A 539 32.81 31.94 33.68
C LYS A 539 33.06 30.90 32.61
N GLN A 540 34.33 30.52 32.42
CA GLN A 540 34.72 29.53 31.42
C GLN A 540 34.14 28.14 31.72
N THR A 541 34.12 27.71 32.99
CA THR A 541 33.47 26.45 33.39
C THR A 541 31.97 26.46 33.09
N ILE A 542 31.28 27.54 33.44
CA ILE A 542 29.84 27.71 33.17
C ILE A 542 29.59 27.66 31.66
N TYR A 543 30.33 28.46 30.89
CA TYR A 543 30.22 28.51 29.43
C TYR A 543 30.42 27.12 28.82
N ASN A 544 31.53 26.45 29.15
CA ASN A 544 31.85 25.12 28.61
C ASN A 544 30.76 24.09 28.92
N ARG A 545 30.18 24.10 30.13
CA ARG A 545 29.12 23.16 30.52
C ARG A 545 27.85 23.36 29.70
N PHE A 546 27.38 24.59 29.59
CA PHE A 546 26.14 24.88 28.84
C PHE A 546 26.34 24.73 27.33
N HIS A 547 27.50 25.14 26.82
CA HIS A 547 27.87 24.93 25.42
C HIS A 547 27.95 23.44 25.06
N PHE A 548 28.53 22.61 25.94
CA PHE A 548 28.59 21.16 25.72
C PHE A 548 27.19 20.53 25.64
N VAL A 549 26.27 20.88 26.54
CA VAL A 549 24.88 20.38 26.50
C VAL A 549 24.14 20.86 25.25
N ALA A 550 24.32 22.13 24.86
CA ALA A 550 23.72 22.67 23.65
C ALA A 550 24.23 21.96 22.39
N MET A 551 25.55 21.75 22.31
CA MET A 551 26.19 21.01 21.22
C MET A 551 25.71 19.55 21.16
N LEU A 552 25.66 18.84 22.30
CA LEU A 552 25.13 17.48 22.35
C LEU A 552 23.71 17.40 21.81
N LYS A 553 22.83 18.31 22.23
CA LYS A 553 21.45 18.40 21.73
C LYS A 553 21.41 18.62 20.21
N ILE A 554 22.24 19.52 19.69
CA ILE A 554 22.30 19.82 18.26
C ILE A 554 22.80 18.61 17.47
N GLU A 555 23.92 18.01 17.87
CA GLU A 555 24.52 16.89 17.15
C GLU A 555 23.66 15.62 17.26
N LEU A 556 23.04 15.33 18.42
CA LEU A 556 22.12 14.19 18.56
C LEU A 556 20.88 14.35 17.68
N MET A 557 20.28 15.56 17.65
CA MET A 557 19.16 15.81 16.74
C MET A 557 19.59 15.72 15.27
N ASP A 558 20.81 16.15 14.93
CA ASP A 558 21.32 16.05 13.54
C ASP A 558 21.67 14.62 13.12
N ILE A 559 21.94 13.72 14.08
CA ILE A 559 22.06 12.26 13.83
C ILE A 559 20.70 11.65 13.51
N LEU A 560 19.67 12.00 14.29
CA LEU A 560 18.31 11.48 14.10
C LEU A 560 17.61 12.11 12.90
N PHE A 561 17.81 13.41 12.70
CA PHE A 561 17.21 14.19 11.64
C PHE A 561 18.28 15.10 11.03
N PRO A 562 19.09 14.58 10.09
CA PRO A 562 20.04 15.37 9.33
C PRO A 562 19.46 16.72 8.88
N GLY A 563 20.20 17.79 9.15
CA GLY A 563 19.79 19.17 8.88
C GLY A 563 19.12 19.87 10.05
N SER A 564 18.61 19.14 11.05
CA SER A 564 17.94 19.75 12.22
C SER A 564 18.83 20.67 13.03
N GLY A 565 20.16 20.42 13.06
CA GLY A 565 21.10 21.28 13.76
C GLY A 565 21.09 22.73 13.26
N MET A 566 20.88 22.93 11.96
CA MET A 566 20.80 24.26 11.33
C MET A 566 19.54 25.03 11.76
N ILE A 567 18.43 24.32 11.98
CA ILE A 567 17.20 24.90 12.56
C ILE A 567 17.42 25.24 14.03
N LEU A 568 18.08 24.37 14.79
CA LEU A 568 18.35 24.60 16.21
C LEU A 568 19.25 25.83 16.43
N GLU A 569 20.33 25.95 15.67
CA GLU A 569 21.26 27.09 15.72
C GLU A 569 20.69 28.37 15.08
N GLY A 570 19.71 28.25 14.18
CA GLY A 570 19.08 29.38 13.49
C GLY A 570 19.96 30.01 12.41
N GLN A 571 20.74 29.19 11.70
CA GLN A 571 21.66 29.62 10.64
C GLN A 571 20.93 30.11 9.37
N LYS A 572 21.65 30.85 8.50
CA LYS A 572 21.09 31.45 7.25
C LYS A 572 20.60 30.41 6.24
N ALA A 573 21.23 29.24 6.17
CA ALA A 573 20.95 28.17 5.21
C ALA A 573 19.73 27.31 5.58
N TYR A 574 18.62 27.95 5.96
CA TYR A 574 17.39 27.31 6.42
C TYR A 574 16.76 26.38 5.38
N SER A 575 16.76 26.76 4.09
CA SER A 575 16.15 25.95 3.02
C SER A 575 16.85 24.59 2.83
N ILE A 576 18.17 24.55 3.03
CA ILE A 576 18.97 23.32 2.94
C ILE A 576 18.57 22.37 4.08
N SER A 577 18.28 22.89 5.27
CA SER A 577 17.79 22.10 6.40
C SER A 577 16.45 21.44 6.10
N VAL A 578 15.50 22.18 5.49
CA VAL A 578 14.19 21.62 5.10
C VAL A 578 14.36 20.49 4.08
N LEU A 579 15.27 20.64 3.12
CA LEU A 579 15.57 19.60 2.13
C LEU A 579 16.11 18.33 2.80
N PHE A 580 17.04 18.46 3.76
CA PHE A 580 17.55 17.30 4.49
C PHE A 580 16.50 16.63 5.38
N LEU A 581 15.59 17.40 5.98
CA LEU A 581 14.46 16.85 6.73
C LEU A 581 13.52 16.06 5.82
N LEU A 582 13.22 16.57 4.62
CA LEU A 582 12.44 15.83 3.62
C LEU A 582 13.15 14.53 3.22
N LEU A 583 14.45 14.59 2.93
CA LEU A 583 15.25 13.42 2.57
C LEU A 583 15.28 12.37 3.69
N THR A 584 15.43 12.81 4.95
CA THR A 584 15.37 11.90 6.10
C THR A 584 13.98 11.28 6.24
N SER A 585 12.93 12.05 6.01
CA SER A 585 11.55 11.56 6.03
C SER A 585 11.30 10.52 4.94
N LEU A 586 11.88 10.69 3.75
CA LEU A 586 11.87 9.71 2.65
C LEU A 586 12.59 8.41 3.03
N VAL A 587 13.76 8.54 3.68
CA VAL A 587 14.55 7.40 4.17
C VAL A 587 13.74 6.61 5.23
N TYR A 588 13.17 7.30 6.21
CA TYR A 588 12.39 6.67 7.28
C TYR A 588 11.06 6.08 6.79
N ALA A 589 10.38 6.74 5.86
CA ALA A 589 9.20 6.18 5.21
C ALA A 589 9.53 4.89 4.46
N SER A 590 10.67 4.84 3.79
CA SER A 590 11.14 3.64 3.09
C SER A 590 11.44 2.50 4.06
N TYR A 591 12.09 2.75 5.20
CA TYR A 591 12.27 1.72 6.23
C TYR A 591 10.94 1.23 6.80
N ALA A 592 10.05 2.15 7.17
CA ALA A 592 8.76 1.80 7.73
C ALA A 592 7.93 0.98 6.74
N SER A 593 7.93 1.36 5.45
CA SER A 593 7.29 0.57 4.41
C SER A 593 7.89 -0.84 4.38
N LEU A 594 9.21 -0.99 4.30
CA LEU A 594 9.84 -2.30 4.18
C LEU A 594 9.68 -3.19 5.42
N LEU A 595 9.69 -2.61 6.62
CA LEU A 595 9.54 -3.36 7.87
C LEU A 595 8.09 -3.79 8.14
N PHE A 596 7.11 -2.94 7.80
CA PHE A 596 5.71 -3.15 8.19
C PHE A 596 4.82 -3.63 7.03
N SER A 597 5.26 -3.50 5.77
CA SER A 597 4.51 -4.06 4.63
C SER A 597 5.13 -5.39 4.20
N GLY A 598 4.42 -6.49 4.50
CA GLY A 598 4.84 -7.85 4.17
C GLY A 598 5.10 -8.09 2.68
N HIS A 599 4.51 -7.26 1.80
CA HIS A 599 4.62 -7.35 0.35
C HIS A 599 6.05 -7.17 -0.19
N PHE A 600 6.93 -6.51 0.56
CA PHE A 600 8.25 -6.10 0.07
C PHE A 600 9.40 -7.02 0.53
N THR A 601 9.11 -8.04 1.31
CA THR A 601 10.13 -8.77 2.10
C THR A 601 11.06 -9.69 1.30
N SER A 602 10.87 -9.89 -0.01
CA SER A 602 11.77 -10.78 -0.80
C SER A 602 12.39 -10.20 -2.07
N ASN A 603 12.38 -8.88 -2.27
CA ASN A 603 12.99 -8.28 -3.47
C ASN A 603 14.45 -7.83 -3.22
N ARG A 604 15.40 -8.41 -3.99
CA ARG A 604 16.84 -8.08 -3.95
C ARG A 604 17.15 -6.61 -4.21
N MET A 605 16.36 -5.95 -5.06
CA MET A 605 16.53 -4.51 -5.35
C MET A 605 16.23 -3.64 -4.13
N LEU A 606 15.31 -4.06 -3.27
CA LEU A 606 14.98 -3.31 -2.05
C LEU A 606 16.09 -3.41 -1.02
N TYR A 607 16.83 -4.54 -0.95
CA TYR A 607 18.02 -4.62 -0.12
C TYR A 607 19.10 -3.65 -0.59
N PHE A 608 19.27 -3.46 -1.90
CA PHE A 608 20.22 -2.47 -2.42
C PHE A 608 19.81 -1.03 -2.06
N ILE A 609 18.52 -0.70 -2.24
CA ILE A 609 17.97 0.59 -1.80
C ILE A 609 18.15 0.76 -0.29
N LEU A 610 17.87 -0.27 0.53
CA LEU A 610 18.10 -0.26 1.97
C LEU A 610 19.56 0.00 2.34
N VAL A 611 20.51 -0.62 1.64
CA VAL A 611 21.94 -0.39 1.88
C VAL A 611 22.31 1.07 1.61
N ILE A 612 21.80 1.67 0.52
CA ILE A 612 22.02 3.09 0.22
C ILE A 612 21.39 3.99 1.30
N LEU A 613 20.14 3.70 1.68
CA LEU A 613 19.43 4.44 2.73
C LEU A 613 20.13 4.28 4.09
N PHE A 614 20.71 3.12 4.38
CA PHE A 614 21.43 2.84 5.62
C PHE A 614 22.79 3.53 5.63
N ALA A 615 23.50 3.53 4.51
CA ALA A 615 24.75 4.28 4.33
C ALA A 615 24.54 5.79 4.58
N TYR A 616 23.39 6.35 4.17
CA TYR A 616 23.01 7.73 4.49
C TYR A 616 22.98 7.98 6.01
N ASN A 617 22.28 7.15 6.79
CA ASN A 617 22.22 7.31 8.25
C ASN A 617 23.55 7.04 8.93
N ILE A 618 24.30 6.01 8.50
CA ILE A 618 25.65 5.73 9.03
C ILE A 618 26.56 6.94 8.82
N PHE A 619 26.53 7.54 7.63
CA PHE A 619 27.39 8.69 7.32
C PHE A 619 27.17 9.85 8.28
N PHE A 620 25.91 10.21 8.56
CA PHE A 620 25.59 11.27 9.52
C PHE A 620 25.89 10.86 10.96
N ALA A 621 25.56 9.63 11.35
CA ALA A 621 25.88 9.08 12.68
C ALA A 621 27.39 9.10 12.96
N TRP A 622 28.21 8.69 12.00
CA TRP A 622 29.66 8.68 12.12
C TRP A 622 30.23 10.10 12.17
N LYS A 623 29.85 10.96 11.22
CA LYS A 623 30.35 12.34 11.12
C LYS A 623 30.04 13.16 12.37
N ARG A 624 28.81 13.05 12.91
CA ARG A 624 28.40 13.78 14.11
C ARG A 624 28.86 13.09 15.40
N GLY A 625 28.86 11.77 15.45
CA GLY A 625 29.40 10.98 16.56
C GLY A 625 30.88 11.29 16.83
N ALA A 626 31.69 11.42 15.76
CA ALA A 626 33.10 11.83 15.88
C ALA A 626 33.25 13.22 16.53
N LYS A 627 32.38 14.18 16.18
CA LYS A 627 32.37 15.50 16.84
C LYS A 627 31.99 15.39 18.31
N ILE A 628 30.96 14.63 18.65
CA ILE A 628 30.55 14.41 20.04
C ILE A 628 31.71 13.84 20.86
N LEU A 629 32.43 12.84 20.34
CA LEU A 629 33.59 12.24 21.02
C LEU A 629 34.74 13.25 21.22
N MET A 630 35.05 14.04 20.20
CA MET A 630 36.08 15.09 20.27
C MET A 630 35.74 16.12 21.34
N TYR A 631 34.52 16.67 21.33
CA TYR A 631 34.09 17.65 22.32
C TYR A 631 33.99 17.05 23.73
N SER A 632 33.61 15.78 23.87
CA SER A 632 33.56 15.11 25.16
C SER A 632 34.95 14.97 25.76
N ARG A 633 35.96 14.61 24.95
CA ARG A 633 37.37 14.56 25.37
C ARG A 633 37.87 15.95 25.81
N ASP A 634 37.57 16.98 25.03
CA ASP A 634 37.95 18.36 25.36
C ASP A 634 37.27 18.86 26.64
N PHE A 635 36.00 18.51 26.84
CA PHE A 635 35.24 18.88 28.03
C PHE A 635 35.82 18.21 29.30
N ILE A 636 36.14 16.91 29.23
CA ILE A 636 36.76 16.16 30.34
C ILE A 636 38.15 16.74 30.66
N ARG A 637 38.97 17.00 29.62
CA ARG A 637 40.30 17.58 29.80
C ARG A 637 40.26 18.93 30.52
N LYS A 638 39.29 19.78 30.16
CA LYS A 638 39.07 21.11 30.77
C LYS A 638 38.45 21.08 32.16
N GLN A 639 37.86 19.96 32.61
CA GLN A 639 37.42 19.81 34.00
C GLN A 639 38.55 19.31 34.92
N ASN A 640 39.50 18.56 34.36
CA ASN A 640 40.62 18.00 35.11
C ASN A 640 41.83 18.96 35.22
N SER A 641 41.86 20.03 34.41
CA SER A 641 42.78 21.16 34.51
C SER A 641 42.16 22.30 35.31
#